data_AF-A0A662TT90-F1
#
_entry.id   AF-A0A662TT90-F1
#
_cell.length_a   1.000
_cell.length_b   1.000
_cell.length_c   1.000
_cell.angle_alpha   90.00
_cell.angle_beta   90.00
_cell.angle_gamma   90.00
#
_symmetry.space_group_name_H-M   'P 1'
#
loop_
_entity.id
_entity.type
_entity.pdbx_description
1 polymer ?
#
loop_
_entity_poly.entity_id
_entity_poly.type
_entity_poly.pdbx_seq_one_letter_code
_entity_poly.pdbx_strand_id
1 'polypeptide(L)'
;FIYSPEIVTFDVSESWDINNTIVNVTMNAFSKAILAAELVNGPQIIVNLSRINFTEDGTAQIDLIVEGVVVDSKTALVSSSATQESSAPESTQEESFGLEGYTLQSADCVNLSDDGSVDGHPNISRLGVGQFNVTGSVVLCEGVYSFSLGNGQSLFVFGGGGDFVLDCNGSDLVNSNSYLYGYGARFDGGDDDVTLTGCNFSEFQYGVYVYGSSSDYAEGLLLNDTVADGCQYGVYVYGYADGLVMDRGVFKDNRVWGVYLRSSNHISINSSNITGNGKGGNGGGVYLYYCDYGNITGCNISDNTDSSSDYGLNVYSGSDYWNIYNNIIVNSYNNLEAYTTTNTFNTSRDCTRTNIVGGSCVGGNYYGENIFIDHGQGQGDYSTQGDGIGDDLAYPVEYGTTTRAYDYLPLTRQTSGCTTPFTRQNLVTGNATLCTGTHNINALTNGQGAFTFLPGSILNCAGSTIQGSNSYYGIYLTSTSDNVRVKNCKFKDYAYGIYGYASNSDASENFEVIDSDFESCAYHGLYFYQYINNFKVLNSEFKDNGAWGVYLRYSNHGVLNNSNVTGNGLSGNGGGVYLTYADYCNITRNNVSSNGDSTSDFGVYVYSGSDYNKVYDNIIVNPYNNLETYPTTNSFNISRDCSRTNVVGGSCVGGNYYGDGLFVDHGLGQGVYSNEGDGIGDDLAYPVEYGTTTRAYDYLPLTKQTSGCATPFSRQNLVVGNATLCSGTHTVTDLTTGQGAFTFQPGTTLDCGSSIIQGSDAYYGIYLTTTSDNLKIRNCYFNDYAYGVYGTASSSNYIENIQIENTVINSTGTAGVYFYQY
;
A
#
# COMPACT_ATOMS: atom_id res chain seq x y z
N PHE A 1 47.12 17.43 -33.48
CA PHE A 1 46.37 17.35 -32.21
C PHE A 1 46.22 18.75 -31.63
N ILE A 2 45.12 19.40 -31.98
CA ILE A 2 44.56 20.55 -31.26
C ILE A 2 43.15 20.07 -30.93
N TYR A 3 42.87 19.84 -29.65
CA TYR A 3 41.52 19.49 -29.17
C TYR A 3 40.92 20.76 -28.55
N SER A 4 39.78 21.16 -29.08
CA SER A 4 38.87 22.11 -28.42
C SER A 4 38.06 21.33 -27.39
N PRO A 5 37.88 21.80 -26.15
CA PRO A 5 36.95 21.15 -25.24
C PRO A 5 35.52 21.53 -25.63
N GLU A 6 34.68 20.52 -25.88
CA GLU A 6 33.23 20.69 -25.80
C GLU A 6 32.83 20.85 -24.33
N ILE A 7 32.11 21.93 -24.05
CA ILE A 7 31.54 22.22 -22.74
C ILE A 7 30.22 21.46 -22.65
N VAL A 8 30.17 20.43 -21.81
CA VAL A 8 28.90 19.80 -21.41
C VAL A 8 28.26 20.71 -20.36
N THR A 9 27.08 21.24 -20.69
CA THR A 9 26.33 22.15 -19.80
C THR A 9 25.16 21.37 -19.21
N PHE A 10 25.03 21.34 -17.89
CA PHE A 10 23.85 20.80 -17.20
C PHE A 10 23.01 21.98 -16.73
N ASP A 11 21.75 22.04 -17.18
CA ASP A 11 20.79 23.05 -16.77
C ASP A 11 20.01 22.53 -15.56
N VAL A 12 20.14 23.21 -14.43
CA VAL A 12 19.41 22.89 -13.19
C VAL A 12 18.44 24.03 -12.95
N SER A 13 17.23 23.90 -13.51
CA SER A 13 16.19 24.90 -13.35
C SER A 13 15.39 24.64 -12.07
N GLU A 14 15.73 25.31 -10.97
CA GLU A 14 14.78 25.65 -9.92
C GLU A 14 15.31 26.78 -9.03
N SER A 15 14.48 27.82 -8.83
CA SER A 15 14.83 29.05 -8.11
C SER A 15 14.70 28.87 -6.60
N TRP A 16 15.75 29.20 -5.84
CA TRP A 16 15.73 29.23 -4.37
C TRP A 16 16.07 30.63 -3.86
N ASP A 17 15.18 31.18 -3.03
CA ASP A 17 15.28 32.51 -2.43
C ASP A 17 16.11 32.44 -1.14
N ILE A 18 17.24 33.15 -1.10
CA ILE A 18 18.22 33.08 -0.02
C ILE A 18 18.02 34.28 0.92
N ASN A 19 17.54 34.02 2.14
CA ASN A 19 17.77 34.93 3.26
C ASN A 19 18.28 34.15 4.49
N ASN A 20 19.58 34.31 4.74
CA ASN A 20 20.31 34.09 5.99
C ASN A 20 20.06 32.79 6.76
N THR A 21 20.79 31.73 6.42
CA THR A 21 21.25 30.73 7.42
C THR A 21 22.59 30.14 6.98
N ILE A 22 23.58 30.16 7.88
CA ILE A 22 24.87 29.49 7.69
C ILE A 22 24.62 27.97 7.72
N VAL A 23 24.78 27.30 6.57
CA VAL A 23 24.72 25.83 6.49
C VAL A 23 26.11 25.26 6.71
N ASN A 24 26.32 24.61 7.87
CA ASN A 24 27.48 23.76 8.10
C ASN A 24 27.23 22.39 7.46
N VAL A 25 27.80 22.13 6.28
CA VAL A 25 27.80 20.80 5.68
C VAL A 25 28.98 20.01 6.26
N THR A 26 28.69 18.95 7.01
CA THR A 26 29.69 17.96 7.43
C THR A 26 29.63 16.78 6.48
N MET A 27 30.60 16.64 5.58
CA MET A 27 30.69 15.48 4.66
C MET A 27 31.56 14.39 5.28
N ASN A 28 30.97 13.23 5.58
CA ASN A 28 31.69 12.02 5.94
C ASN A 28 31.82 11.09 4.71
N ALA A 29 33.07 10.74 4.41
CA ALA A 29 33.58 9.59 3.63
C ALA A 29 33.08 9.40 2.17
N PHE A 30 33.95 9.72 1.21
CA PHE A 30 33.89 9.20 -0.16
C PHE A 30 34.51 7.80 -0.23
N SER A 31 33.70 6.80 -0.61
CA SER A 31 34.18 5.59 -1.27
C SER A 31 34.49 5.90 -2.74
N LYS A 32 35.64 5.43 -3.23
CA LYS A 32 36.09 5.54 -4.64
C LYS A 32 34.96 5.22 -5.63
N ALA A 33 34.53 6.20 -6.43
CA ALA A 33 33.78 5.93 -7.64
C ALA A 33 34.78 5.49 -8.74
N ILE A 34 34.72 4.22 -9.14
CA ILE A 34 35.41 3.70 -10.31
C ILE A 34 34.42 3.84 -11.47
N LEU A 35 34.69 4.74 -12.42
CA LEU A 35 34.03 4.71 -13.72
C LEU A 35 34.61 3.53 -14.50
N ALA A 36 33.92 2.38 -14.48
CA ALA A 36 34.24 1.26 -15.35
C ALA A 36 33.48 1.46 -16.67
N ALA A 37 34.16 1.96 -17.69
CA ALA A 37 33.73 1.72 -19.07
C ALA A 37 34.27 0.34 -19.47
N GLU A 38 33.38 -0.59 -19.82
CA GLU A 38 33.77 -1.90 -20.36
C GLU A 38 34.47 -1.70 -21.71
N LEU A 39 35.80 -1.79 -21.68
CA LEU A 39 36.61 -2.11 -22.84
C LEU A 39 37.20 -3.49 -22.58
N VAL A 40 36.64 -4.50 -23.25
CA VAL A 40 37.22 -5.83 -23.31
C VAL A 40 38.61 -5.71 -23.94
N ASN A 41 39.65 -5.83 -23.09
CA ASN A 41 41.08 -5.82 -23.40
C ASN A 41 41.70 -4.47 -23.89
N GLY A 42 41.67 -3.42 -23.06
CA GLY A 42 42.45 -2.19 -23.25
C GLY A 42 43.01 -1.59 -21.94
N PRO A 43 44.00 -0.67 -21.99
CA PRO A 43 44.69 -0.16 -20.79
C PRO A 43 43.76 0.69 -19.90
N GLN A 44 43.88 0.50 -18.58
CA GLN A 44 43.12 1.24 -17.58
C GLN A 44 43.60 2.71 -17.48
N ILE A 45 42.66 3.66 -17.52
CA ILE A 45 42.92 5.08 -17.25
C ILE A 45 42.46 5.38 -15.82
N ILE A 46 43.36 5.91 -14.99
CA ILE A 46 43.05 6.40 -13.65
C ILE A 46 42.83 7.91 -13.75
N VAL A 47 41.63 8.38 -13.43
CA VAL A 47 41.29 9.80 -13.36
C VAL A 47 41.08 10.19 -11.91
N ASN A 48 41.80 11.21 -11.44
CA ASN A 48 41.60 11.78 -10.11
C ASN A 48 40.86 13.12 -10.22
N LEU A 49 39.81 13.27 -9.40
CA LEU A 49 39.10 14.54 -9.20
C LEU A 49 39.97 15.47 -8.36
N SER A 50 40.41 16.58 -8.94
CA SER A 50 41.34 17.48 -8.27
C SER A 50 40.65 18.65 -7.58
N ARG A 51 39.52 19.14 -8.12
CA ARG A 51 38.80 20.29 -7.56
C ARG A 51 37.36 20.40 -8.10
N ILE A 52 36.43 20.80 -7.24
CA ILE A 52 35.07 21.24 -7.63
C ILE A 52 34.94 22.69 -7.13
N ASN A 53 34.71 23.62 -8.06
CA ASN A 53 34.42 25.02 -7.73
C ASN A 53 32.95 25.31 -8.06
N PHE A 54 32.20 25.85 -7.11
CA PHE A 54 30.84 26.34 -7.35
C PHE A 54 30.89 27.83 -7.68
N THR A 55 30.24 28.25 -8.75
CA THR A 55 30.10 29.66 -9.14
C THR A 55 28.83 30.26 -8.54
N GLU A 56 28.75 31.60 -8.50
CA GLU A 56 27.65 32.34 -7.89
C GLU A 56 26.28 32.09 -8.55
N ASP A 57 26.25 31.49 -9.73
CA ASP A 57 25.03 31.08 -10.46
C ASP A 57 24.59 29.63 -10.19
N GLY A 58 25.23 28.94 -9.24
CA GLY A 58 24.85 27.58 -8.85
C GLY A 58 25.42 26.48 -9.76
N THR A 59 26.24 26.82 -10.76
CA THR A 59 26.93 25.82 -11.58
C THR A 59 28.21 25.32 -10.90
N ALA A 60 28.56 24.05 -11.14
CA ALA A 60 29.76 23.42 -10.59
C ALA A 60 30.76 23.14 -11.71
N GLN A 61 31.95 23.72 -11.61
CA GLN A 61 33.07 23.42 -12.51
C GLN A 61 33.96 22.35 -11.88
N ILE A 62 34.16 21.24 -12.62
CA ILE A 62 34.96 20.09 -12.16
C ILE A 62 36.24 20.00 -12.99
N ASP A 63 37.39 20.13 -12.32
CA ASP A 63 38.71 19.98 -12.95
C ASP A 63 39.24 18.55 -12.77
N LEU A 64 39.30 17.80 -13.87
CA LEU A 64 39.85 16.44 -13.93
C LEU A 64 41.32 16.48 -14.37
N ILE A 65 42.21 15.87 -13.60
CA ILE A 65 43.61 15.68 -13.97
C ILE A 65 43.83 14.20 -14.27
N VAL A 66 44.25 13.89 -15.50
CA VAL A 66 44.61 12.53 -15.93
C VAL A 66 46.10 12.34 -15.72
N GLU A 67 46.49 11.60 -14.68
CA GLU A 67 47.89 11.32 -14.36
C GLU A 67 48.35 9.99 -15.01
N GLY A 68 48.55 10.02 -16.33
CA GLY A 68 49.32 9.01 -17.05
C GLY A 68 48.59 7.73 -17.50
N VAL A 69 49.07 7.16 -18.61
CA VAL A 69 48.61 5.89 -19.19
C VAL A 69 49.76 4.88 -19.05
N VAL A 70 49.54 3.76 -18.35
CA VAL A 70 50.52 2.68 -18.26
C VAL A 70 50.27 1.71 -19.41
N VAL A 71 51.20 1.64 -20.36
CA VAL A 71 51.18 0.65 -21.46
C VAL A 71 52.22 -0.41 -21.15
N ASP A 72 51.79 -1.66 -20.94
CA ASP A 72 52.70 -2.81 -20.86
C ASP A 72 53.15 -3.19 -22.27
N SER A 73 54.46 -3.41 -22.46
CA SER A 73 55.08 -3.60 -23.77
C SER A 73 55.74 -4.97 -23.86
N LYS A 74 55.16 -5.87 -24.66
CA LYS A 74 55.88 -7.00 -25.24
C LYS A 74 55.51 -7.20 -26.71
N THR A 75 56.58 -7.36 -27.50
CA THR A 75 56.69 -7.97 -28.85
C THR A 75 56.48 -7.09 -30.12
N ALA A 76 57.61 -6.47 -30.52
CA ALA A 76 58.29 -6.47 -31.83
C ALA A 76 57.55 -6.50 -33.19
N LEU A 77 57.92 -5.51 -34.04
CA LEU A 77 58.23 -5.53 -35.51
C LEU A 77 57.20 -6.17 -36.46
N VAL A 78 56.66 -5.51 -37.49
CA VAL A 78 57.32 -4.91 -38.66
C VAL A 78 56.36 -3.92 -39.34
N SER A 79 56.90 -2.80 -39.84
CA SER A 79 56.24 -1.79 -40.65
C SER A 79 56.12 -2.18 -42.14
N SER A 80 54.96 -1.93 -42.76
CA SER A 80 54.91 -1.47 -44.16
C SER A 80 53.65 -0.63 -44.42
N SER A 81 53.90 0.53 -45.01
CA SER A 81 53.00 1.59 -45.47
C SER A 81 51.96 1.17 -46.49
N ALA A 82 50.76 1.77 -46.45
CA ALA A 82 50.30 2.80 -47.41
C ALA A 82 48.77 3.01 -47.35
N THR A 83 48.37 4.30 -47.28
CA THR A 83 47.20 5.01 -47.90
C THR A 83 45.92 4.21 -48.20
N GLN A 84 44.70 4.68 -47.91
CA GLN A 84 44.10 5.92 -48.40
C GLN A 84 42.71 6.13 -47.78
N GLU A 85 42.26 7.39 -47.79
CA GLU A 85 41.00 7.97 -47.32
C GLU A 85 39.71 7.27 -47.82
N SER A 86 38.66 7.22 -46.99
CA SER A 86 37.39 7.89 -47.31
C SER A 86 36.44 7.94 -46.11
N SER A 87 35.93 9.14 -45.84
CA SER A 87 34.92 9.53 -44.87
C SER A 87 33.49 9.19 -45.33
N ALA A 88 32.68 8.58 -44.46
CA ALA A 88 31.21 8.68 -44.46
C ALA A 88 30.64 8.32 -43.06
N PRO A 89 29.48 8.88 -42.65
CA PRO A 89 29.02 8.88 -41.27
C PRO A 89 28.26 7.61 -40.88
N GLU A 90 28.47 7.14 -39.65
CA GLU A 90 27.71 6.06 -39.02
C GLU A 90 26.28 6.52 -38.70
N SER A 91 25.31 5.92 -39.38
CA SER A 91 23.93 5.84 -38.91
C SER A 91 23.76 4.52 -38.16
N THR A 92 23.27 4.58 -36.92
CA THR A 92 22.81 3.41 -36.16
C THR A 92 21.56 2.84 -36.84
N GLN A 93 21.75 1.84 -37.70
CA GLN A 93 20.69 0.91 -38.06
C GLN A 93 20.66 -0.22 -37.04
N GLU A 94 19.48 -0.47 -36.48
CA GLU A 94 19.13 -1.76 -35.89
C GLU A 94 19.35 -2.83 -36.97
N GLU A 95 20.31 -3.73 -36.74
CA GLU A 95 20.38 -4.97 -37.48
C GLU A 95 19.19 -5.83 -37.06
N SER A 96 18.08 -5.71 -37.80
CA SER A 96 17.14 -6.81 -37.91
C SER A 96 17.91 -8.00 -38.46
N PHE A 97 17.87 -9.15 -37.79
CA PHE A 97 18.23 -10.44 -38.38
C PHE A 97 17.27 -10.71 -39.55
N GLY A 98 17.59 -10.13 -40.69
CA GLY A 98 16.99 -10.49 -41.96
C GLY A 98 17.50 -11.88 -42.28
N LEU A 99 16.58 -12.85 -42.28
CA LEU A 99 16.71 -14.11 -43.00
C LEU A 99 17.12 -13.79 -44.45
N GLU A 100 18.42 -13.69 -44.72
CA GLU A 100 18.91 -13.78 -46.09
C GLU A 100 18.52 -15.16 -46.59
N GLY A 101 17.52 -15.17 -47.48
CA GLY A 101 16.86 -16.37 -47.93
C GLY A 101 17.85 -17.39 -48.47
N TYR A 102 18.09 -18.44 -47.69
CA TYR A 102 18.35 -19.76 -48.23
C TYR A 102 17.16 -20.10 -49.11
N THR A 103 17.28 -19.80 -50.40
CA THR A 103 16.32 -20.25 -51.40
C THR A 103 16.59 -21.73 -51.54
N LEU A 104 15.88 -22.55 -50.75
CA LEU A 104 15.84 -24.00 -50.93
C LEU A 104 15.48 -24.25 -52.40
N GLN A 105 16.44 -24.76 -53.19
CA GLN A 105 16.18 -25.23 -54.54
C GLN A 105 15.23 -26.42 -54.45
N SER A 106 13.92 -26.19 -54.54
CA SER A 106 12.81 -27.15 -54.69
C SER A 106 13.17 -28.61 -54.36
N ALA A 107 13.65 -28.86 -53.15
CA ALA A 107 14.07 -30.19 -52.75
C ALA A 107 12.81 -31.03 -52.55
N ASP A 108 12.80 -32.21 -53.18
CA ASP A 108 11.82 -33.24 -52.91
C ASP A 108 11.72 -33.42 -51.38
N CYS A 109 10.52 -33.22 -50.85
CA CYS A 109 10.27 -33.46 -49.44
C CYS A 109 10.58 -34.92 -49.09
N VAL A 110 11.01 -35.18 -47.86
CA VAL A 110 11.37 -36.53 -47.40
C VAL A 110 10.14 -37.20 -46.81
N ASN A 111 9.75 -38.35 -47.37
CA ASN A 111 8.78 -39.24 -46.73
C ASN A 111 9.50 -40.13 -45.72
N LEU A 112 8.90 -40.29 -44.54
CA LEU A 112 9.32 -41.28 -43.54
C LEU A 112 8.41 -42.51 -43.66
N SER A 113 8.97 -43.71 -43.77
CA SER A 113 8.19 -44.95 -43.74
C SER A 113 8.38 -45.71 -42.43
N ASP A 114 7.34 -46.41 -41.97
CA ASP A 114 7.34 -47.20 -40.72
C ASP A 114 8.42 -48.29 -40.68
N ASP A 115 8.85 -48.80 -41.84
CA ASP A 115 9.97 -49.75 -41.94
C ASP A 115 11.36 -49.09 -41.74
N GLY A 116 11.37 -47.77 -41.57
CA GLY A 116 12.55 -46.94 -41.38
C GLY A 116 13.37 -46.75 -42.64
N SER A 117 12.75 -46.87 -43.83
CA SER A 117 13.38 -46.41 -45.07
C SER A 117 13.25 -44.88 -45.18
N VAL A 118 14.33 -44.22 -45.59
CA VAL A 118 14.33 -42.82 -45.99
C VAL A 118 14.71 -42.82 -47.46
N ASP A 119 14.07 -41.99 -48.29
CA ASP A 119 14.34 -41.86 -49.74
C ASP A 119 15.73 -41.25 -50.04
N GLY A 120 16.81 -41.89 -49.55
CA GLY A 120 18.21 -41.59 -49.89
C GLY A 120 18.70 -40.18 -49.56
N HIS A 121 17.95 -39.38 -48.78
CA HIS A 121 18.30 -37.99 -48.52
C HIS A 121 19.57 -37.89 -47.65
N PRO A 122 20.61 -37.14 -48.06
CA PRO A 122 21.94 -37.20 -47.44
C PRO A 122 22.00 -36.65 -46.02
N ASN A 123 21.03 -35.79 -45.64
CA ASN A 123 21.02 -35.10 -44.36
C ASN A 123 20.22 -35.82 -43.27
N ILE A 124 19.64 -36.98 -43.57
CA ILE A 124 18.89 -37.78 -42.59
C ILE A 124 19.29 -39.24 -42.73
N SER A 125 19.71 -39.85 -41.62
CA SER A 125 20.18 -41.23 -41.60
C SER A 125 19.54 -42.01 -40.48
N ARG A 126 19.37 -43.32 -40.67
CA ARG A 126 18.72 -44.18 -39.67
C ARG A 126 19.70 -44.56 -38.56
N LEU A 127 19.32 -44.35 -37.30
CA LEU A 127 20.06 -44.85 -36.13
C LEU A 127 19.54 -46.20 -35.63
N GLY A 128 18.25 -46.48 -35.82
CA GLY A 128 17.56 -47.66 -35.29
C GLY A 128 16.17 -47.85 -35.89
N VAL A 129 15.35 -48.74 -35.33
CA VAL A 129 13.93 -48.83 -35.72
C VAL A 129 13.21 -47.57 -35.25
N GLY A 130 12.73 -46.75 -36.19
CA GLY A 130 12.00 -45.52 -35.92
C GLY A 130 12.83 -44.33 -35.44
N GLN A 131 14.17 -44.37 -35.56
CA GLN A 131 15.05 -43.28 -35.12
C GLN A 131 15.87 -42.73 -36.29
N PHE A 132 15.87 -41.41 -36.45
CA PHE A 132 16.55 -40.68 -37.50
C PHE A 132 17.53 -39.68 -36.91
N ASN A 133 18.78 -39.71 -37.37
CA ASN A 133 19.79 -38.70 -37.13
C ASN A 133 19.68 -37.64 -38.22
N VAL A 134 19.47 -36.38 -37.84
CA VAL A 134 19.43 -35.24 -38.78
C VAL A 134 20.75 -34.48 -38.66
N THR A 135 21.48 -34.36 -39.76
CA THR A 135 22.83 -33.75 -39.79
C THR A 135 22.91 -32.53 -40.73
N GLY A 136 21.76 -32.03 -41.17
CA GLY A 136 21.63 -30.91 -42.09
C GLY A 136 20.16 -30.62 -42.39
N SER A 137 19.86 -29.55 -43.13
CA SER A 137 18.46 -29.15 -43.34
C SER A 137 17.66 -30.19 -44.11
N VAL A 138 16.44 -30.44 -43.65
CA VAL A 138 15.51 -31.44 -44.18
C VAL A 138 14.09 -30.85 -44.19
N VAL A 139 13.36 -31.08 -45.27
CA VAL A 139 11.92 -30.78 -45.36
C VAL A 139 11.17 -32.11 -45.45
N LEU A 140 10.21 -32.37 -44.57
CA LEU A 140 9.35 -33.56 -44.64
C LEU A 140 8.17 -33.33 -45.58
N CYS A 141 7.66 -34.40 -46.17
CA CYS A 141 6.39 -34.32 -46.89
C CYS A 141 5.24 -34.19 -45.90
N GLU A 142 4.25 -33.36 -46.19
CA GLU A 142 3.02 -33.27 -45.38
C GLU A 142 2.36 -34.66 -45.27
N GLY A 143 2.10 -35.11 -44.04
CA GLY A 143 1.51 -36.41 -43.81
C GLY A 143 1.37 -36.76 -42.33
N VAL A 144 0.85 -37.96 -42.07
CA VAL A 144 0.78 -38.55 -40.74
C VAL A 144 1.75 -39.72 -40.68
N TYR A 145 2.72 -39.65 -39.78
CA TYR A 145 3.76 -40.64 -39.58
C TYR A 145 3.62 -41.25 -38.19
N SER A 146 3.46 -42.58 -38.13
CA SER A 146 3.19 -43.30 -36.88
C SER A 146 4.38 -44.17 -36.49
N PHE A 147 4.94 -43.95 -35.31
CA PHE A 147 6.12 -44.67 -34.85
C PHE A 147 5.82 -45.49 -33.60
N SER A 148 6.58 -46.55 -33.36
CA SER A 148 6.50 -47.33 -32.12
C SER A 148 7.85 -47.25 -31.40
N LEU A 149 8.05 -46.16 -30.66
CA LEU A 149 9.30 -45.92 -29.93
C LEU A 149 9.27 -46.55 -28.54
N GLY A 150 10.38 -47.19 -28.17
CA GLY A 150 10.63 -47.67 -26.81
C GLY A 150 11.09 -46.56 -25.86
N ASN A 151 11.22 -46.90 -24.58
CA ASN A 151 11.68 -45.97 -23.55
C ASN A 151 13.09 -45.44 -23.88
N GLY A 152 13.25 -44.12 -23.85
CA GLY A 152 14.52 -43.44 -24.14
C GLY A 152 14.91 -43.37 -25.63
N GLN A 153 14.04 -43.78 -26.56
CA GLN A 153 14.28 -43.61 -27.99
C GLN A 153 13.69 -42.30 -28.50
N SER A 154 14.42 -41.58 -29.36
CA SER A 154 13.92 -40.39 -30.06
C SER A 154 13.58 -40.70 -31.50
N LEU A 155 12.51 -40.08 -32.04
CA LEU A 155 12.21 -40.09 -33.46
C LEU A 155 13.30 -39.32 -34.22
N PHE A 156 13.54 -38.07 -33.85
CA PHE A 156 14.67 -37.29 -34.34
C PHE A 156 15.71 -37.13 -33.24
N VAL A 157 16.95 -37.47 -33.57
CA VAL A 157 18.14 -37.14 -32.79
C VAL A 157 18.93 -36.14 -33.61
N PHE A 158 19.24 -35.02 -32.97
CA PHE A 158 20.17 -34.04 -33.49
C PHE A 158 21.54 -34.32 -32.86
N GLY A 159 22.57 -34.26 -33.69
CA GLY A 159 23.90 -34.71 -33.30
C GLY A 159 24.93 -34.20 -34.28
N GLY A 160 25.39 -32.98 -34.04
CA GLY A 160 26.53 -32.40 -34.75
C GLY A 160 26.37 -30.91 -34.94
N GLY A 161 27.09 -30.14 -34.12
CA GLY A 161 27.03 -28.67 -34.04
C GLY A 161 27.14 -27.96 -35.38
N GLY A 162 25.98 -27.69 -35.98
CA GLY A 162 25.85 -26.90 -37.18
C GLY A 162 24.41 -26.45 -37.38
N ASP A 163 24.27 -25.31 -38.06
CA ASP A 163 23.00 -24.64 -38.28
C ASP A 163 22.17 -25.44 -39.31
N PHE A 164 21.03 -25.96 -38.90
CA PHE A 164 20.12 -26.62 -39.83
C PHE A 164 18.65 -26.49 -39.45
N VAL A 165 17.80 -26.67 -40.46
CA VAL A 165 16.35 -26.55 -40.35
C VAL A 165 15.70 -27.90 -40.58
N LEU A 166 14.94 -28.39 -39.60
CA LEU A 166 13.96 -29.45 -39.82
C LEU A 166 12.58 -28.81 -40.00
N ASP A 167 12.12 -28.74 -41.24
CA ASP A 167 10.78 -28.30 -41.59
C ASP A 167 9.89 -29.54 -41.79
N CYS A 168 8.96 -29.80 -40.87
CA CYS A 168 8.05 -30.92 -41.00
C CYS A 168 6.86 -30.62 -41.94
N ASN A 169 6.73 -29.42 -42.48
CA ASN A 169 5.70 -29.01 -43.43
C ASN A 169 4.27 -29.35 -42.94
N GLY A 170 4.00 -29.11 -41.66
CA GLY A 170 2.70 -29.38 -41.02
C GLY A 170 2.43 -30.84 -40.66
N SER A 171 3.43 -31.73 -40.74
CA SER A 171 3.23 -33.17 -40.56
C SER A 171 2.92 -33.58 -39.12
N ASP A 172 2.03 -34.56 -38.99
CA ASP A 172 1.69 -35.22 -37.73
C ASP A 172 2.64 -36.39 -37.46
N LEU A 173 3.41 -36.28 -36.39
CA LEU A 173 4.35 -37.27 -35.92
C LEU A 173 3.74 -37.88 -34.66
N VAL A 174 3.31 -39.13 -34.74
CA VAL A 174 2.52 -39.78 -33.68
C VAL A 174 3.30 -40.95 -33.12
N ASN A 175 3.45 -41.02 -31.80
CA ASN A 175 3.90 -42.25 -31.17
C ASN A 175 2.71 -43.15 -30.85
N SER A 176 2.63 -44.30 -31.52
CA SER A 176 1.57 -45.29 -31.36
C SER A 176 1.65 -46.09 -30.06
N ASN A 177 2.70 -45.93 -29.25
CA ASN A 177 2.86 -46.65 -28.00
C ASN A 177 1.99 -46.07 -26.88
N SER A 178 1.11 -46.89 -26.30
CA SER A 178 0.15 -46.48 -25.26
C SER A 178 0.74 -45.95 -23.96
N TYR A 179 2.06 -46.09 -23.75
CA TYR A 179 2.74 -45.79 -22.49
C TYR A 179 3.46 -44.43 -22.48
N LEU A 180 3.33 -43.60 -23.53
CA LEU A 180 4.08 -42.34 -23.68
C LEU A 180 5.59 -42.54 -23.49
N TYR A 181 6.21 -43.36 -24.31
CA TYR A 181 7.66 -43.54 -24.28
C TYR A 181 8.35 -42.72 -25.37
N GLY A 182 9.59 -42.31 -25.12
CA GLY A 182 10.43 -41.73 -26.16
C GLY A 182 10.18 -40.25 -26.44
N TYR A 183 11.02 -39.70 -27.31
CA TYR A 183 11.16 -38.28 -27.60
C TYR A 183 10.73 -38.01 -29.05
N GLY A 184 9.97 -36.96 -29.31
CA GLY A 184 9.67 -36.53 -30.69
C GLY A 184 10.94 -35.97 -31.35
N ALA A 185 11.43 -34.86 -30.81
CA ALA A 185 12.74 -34.29 -31.13
C ALA A 185 13.65 -34.34 -29.90
N ARG A 186 14.89 -34.80 -30.07
CA ARG A 186 15.91 -34.78 -29.02
C ARG A 186 17.15 -34.03 -29.48
N PHE A 187 17.52 -33.03 -28.71
CA PHE A 187 18.74 -32.25 -28.83
C PHE A 187 19.67 -32.65 -27.69
N ASP A 188 20.86 -33.13 -28.02
CA ASP A 188 21.92 -33.40 -27.06
C ASP A 188 22.94 -32.25 -27.16
N GLY A 189 23.53 -31.82 -26.04
CA GLY A 189 24.38 -30.61 -26.01
C GLY A 189 25.43 -30.53 -27.12
N GLY A 190 25.67 -29.31 -27.63
CA GLY A 190 26.54 -29.01 -28.76
C GLY A 190 25.81 -28.90 -30.10
N ASP A 191 24.48 -28.95 -30.10
CA ASP A 191 23.64 -28.58 -31.24
C ASP A 191 23.29 -27.09 -31.15
N ASP A 192 23.91 -26.27 -32.00
CA ASP A 192 23.70 -24.82 -32.07
C ASP A 192 22.88 -24.46 -33.31
N ASP A 193 22.04 -23.43 -33.20
CA ASP A 193 21.28 -22.81 -34.30
C ASP A 193 20.36 -23.78 -35.08
N VAL A 194 19.76 -24.74 -34.37
CA VAL A 194 18.77 -25.64 -34.97
C VAL A 194 17.39 -25.00 -35.01
N THR A 195 16.72 -25.03 -36.16
CA THR A 195 15.32 -24.62 -36.29
C THR A 195 14.42 -25.83 -36.52
N LEU A 196 13.41 -25.99 -35.67
CA LEU A 196 12.33 -26.96 -35.85
C LEU A 196 11.06 -26.21 -36.23
N THR A 197 10.49 -26.49 -37.41
CA THR A 197 9.30 -25.78 -37.87
C THR A 197 8.20 -26.65 -38.45
N GLY A 198 6.95 -26.30 -38.15
CA GLY A 198 5.77 -26.99 -38.68
C GLY A 198 5.65 -28.46 -38.27
N CYS A 199 6.19 -28.86 -37.11
CA CYS A 199 6.18 -30.24 -36.63
C CYS A 199 5.10 -30.46 -35.58
N ASN A 200 4.23 -31.45 -35.77
CA ASN A 200 3.18 -31.79 -34.80
C ASN A 200 3.50 -33.11 -34.09
N PHE A 201 4.08 -33.05 -32.89
CA PHE A 201 4.38 -34.22 -32.07
C PHE A 201 3.18 -34.60 -31.22
N SER A 202 2.79 -35.88 -31.22
CA SER A 202 1.72 -36.36 -30.35
C SER A 202 2.02 -37.71 -29.69
N GLU A 203 1.50 -37.86 -28.46
CA GLU A 203 1.60 -39.09 -27.64
C GLU A 203 3.05 -39.53 -27.30
N PHE A 204 4.00 -38.59 -27.28
CA PHE A 204 5.37 -38.84 -26.81
C PHE A 204 5.50 -38.69 -25.29
N GLN A 205 6.60 -39.21 -24.73
CA GLN A 205 6.99 -38.79 -23.38
C GLN A 205 7.33 -37.29 -23.39
N TYR A 206 8.15 -36.88 -24.35
CA TYR A 206 8.53 -35.49 -24.55
C TYR A 206 8.31 -35.17 -26.02
N GLY A 207 7.47 -34.19 -26.33
CA GLY A 207 7.33 -33.72 -27.72
C GLY A 207 8.67 -33.22 -28.24
N VAL A 208 9.23 -32.26 -27.50
CA VAL A 208 10.61 -31.78 -27.68
C VAL A 208 11.39 -31.95 -26.38
N TYR A 209 12.56 -32.57 -26.46
CA TYR A 209 13.48 -32.77 -25.35
C TYR A 209 14.83 -32.15 -25.66
N VAL A 210 15.23 -31.18 -24.85
CA VAL A 210 16.53 -30.49 -24.97
C VAL A 210 17.36 -30.85 -23.75
N TYR A 211 18.53 -31.43 -23.98
CA TYR A 211 19.45 -31.79 -22.92
C TYR A 211 20.79 -31.06 -23.07
N GLY A 212 20.97 -30.02 -22.27
CA GLY A 212 22.24 -29.30 -22.16
C GLY A 212 23.10 -29.90 -21.06
N SER A 213 24.40 -30.06 -21.30
CA SER A 213 25.37 -30.35 -20.23
C SER A 213 26.05 -29.05 -19.81
N SER A 214 26.69 -29.01 -18.64
CA SER A 214 27.43 -27.80 -18.21
C SER A 214 28.62 -27.45 -19.12
N SER A 215 29.03 -28.35 -20.02
CA SER A 215 30.11 -28.13 -20.99
C SER A 215 29.61 -27.86 -22.40
N ASP A 216 28.36 -28.19 -22.72
CA ASP A 216 27.80 -28.14 -24.07
C ASP A 216 26.36 -27.64 -23.97
N TYR A 217 26.20 -26.34 -24.29
CA TYR A 217 24.92 -25.67 -24.36
C TYR A 217 24.21 -26.12 -25.65
N ALA A 218 22.88 -26.06 -25.65
CA ALA A 218 22.14 -25.96 -26.90
C ALA A 218 21.85 -24.47 -27.07
N GLU A 219 22.53 -23.82 -28.00
CA GLU A 219 22.38 -22.38 -28.28
C GLU A 219 21.50 -22.17 -29.52
N GLY A 220 20.67 -21.12 -29.55
CA GLY A 220 19.97 -20.72 -30.78
C GLY A 220 18.87 -21.67 -31.29
N LEU A 221 18.38 -22.60 -30.47
CA LEU A 221 17.27 -23.49 -30.86
C LEU A 221 15.99 -22.69 -31.08
N LEU A 222 15.44 -22.71 -32.30
CA LEU A 222 14.15 -22.09 -32.64
C LEU A 222 13.07 -23.16 -32.86
N LEU A 223 12.07 -23.18 -31.99
CA LEU A 223 10.85 -23.98 -32.16
C LEU A 223 9.76 -23.07 -32.74
N ASN A 224 9.56 -23.11 -34.06
CA ASN A 224 8.63 -22.24 -34.77
C ASN A 224 7.39 -23.01 -35.27
N ASP A 225 6.18 -22.63 -34.86
CA ASP A 225 4.94 -23.31 -35.28
C ASP A 225 4.96 -24.83 -34.96
N THR A 226 5.59 -25.20 -33.83
CA THR A 226 5.66 -26.59 -33.36
C THR A 226 4.46 -26.91 -32.47
N VAL A 227 3.78 -28.03 -32.74
CA VAL A 227 2.67 -28.53 -31.92
C VAL A 227 3.14 -29.70 -31.07
N ALA A 228 2.83 -29.71 -29.78
CA ALA A 228 2.99 -30.89 -28.92
C ALA A 228 1.67 -31.17 -28.18
N ASP A 229 1.02 -32.29 -28.56
CA ASP A 229 -0.32 -32.66 -28.15
C ASP A 229 -0.32 -34.02 -27.41
N GLY A 230 -0.94 -34.08 -26.23
CA GLY A 230 -1.10 -35.36 -25.49
C GLY A 230 0.21 -35.99 -25.00
N CYS A 231 1.34 -35.27 -25.02
CA CYS A 231 2.61 -35.79 -24.54
C CYS A 231 2.66 -35.79 -23.00
N GLN A 232 3.68 -36.42 -22.38
CA GLN A 232 3.88 -36.23 -20.93
C GLN A 232 4.32 -34.78 -20.66
N TYR A 233 5.26 -34.29 -21.48
CA TYR A 233 5.67 -32.90 -21.53
C TYR A 233 5.66 -32.43 -22.99
N GLY A 234 5.14 -31.24 -23.26
CA GLY A 234 5.19 -30.65 -24.60
C GLY A 234 6.62 -30.33 -25.01
N VAL A 235 7.24 -29.41 -24.26
CA VAL A 235 8.67 -29.10 -24.31
C VAL A 235 9.29 -29.37 -22.95
N TYR A 236 10.39 -30.10 -22.92
CA TYR A 236 11.16 -30.36 -21.70
C TYR A 236 12.63 -30.03 -21.93
N VAL A 237 13.09 -28.98 -21.26
CA VAL A 237 14.48 -28.53 -21.29
C VAL A 237 15.11 -28.87 -19.96
N TYR A 238 16.19 -29.64 -20.01
CA TYR A 238 16.93 -30.05 -18.83
C TYR A 238 18.41 -29.81 -19.03
N GLY A 239 18.94 -28.93 -18.18
CA GLY A 239 20.32 -28.50 -18.25
C GLY A 239 20.49 -27.24 -19.09
N TYR A 240 21.70 -26.71 -19.05
CA TYR A 240 22.09 -25.37 -19.49
C TYR A 240 21.86 -25.11 -20.97
N ALA A 241 20.59 -25.01 -21.41
CA ALA A 241 20.23 -24.43 -22.69
C ALA A 241 20.32 -22.91 -22.59
N ASP A 242 20.77 -22.28 -23.66
CA ASP A 242 20.91 -20.83 -23.77
C ASP A 242 20.28 -20.36 -25.08
N GLY A 243 19.64 -19.19 -25.12
CA GLY A 243 19.10 -18.63 -26.36
C GLY A 243 18.00 -19.46 -27.06
N LEU A 244 17.33 -20.40 -26.37
CA LEU A 244 16.18 -21.13 -26.95
C LEU A 244 14.98 -20.18 -27.15
N VAL A 245 14.45 -20.18 -28.37
CA VAL A 245 13.27 -19.42 -28.76
C VAL A 245 12.13 -20.37 -29.12
N MET A 246 11.02 -20.27 -28.39
CA MET A 246 9.75 -20.91 -28.71
C MET A 246 8.82 -19.84 -29.31
N ASP A 247 8.60 -19.85 -30.62
CA ASP A 247 7.76 -18.86 -31.31
C ASP A 247 6.54 -19.53 -31.95
N ARG A 248 5.34 -19.00 -31.65
CA ARG A 248 4.05 -19.53 -32.16
C ARG A 248 3.84 -21.04 -31.91
N GLY A 249 4.41 -21.58 -30.84
CA GLY A 249 4.21 -22.99 -30.48
C GLY A 249 2.80 -23.27 -29.96
N VAL A 250 2.30 -24.50 -30.15
CA VAL A 250 1.02 -24.96 -29.58
C VAL A 250 1.28 -26.18 -28.69
N PHE A 251 1.31 -25.96 -27.37
CA PHE A 251 1.62 -27.00 -26.39
C PHE A 251 0.35 -27.30 -25.58
N LYS A 252 -0.37 -28.34 -25.96
CA LYS A 252 -1.70 -28.58 -25.41
C LYS A 252 -1.96 -30.00 -24.93
N ASP A 253 -2.91 -30.13 -24.01
CA ASP A 253 -3.41 -31.41 -23.52
C ASP A 253 -2.32 -32.38 -23.00
N ASN A 254 -1.15 -31.84 -22.61
CA ASN A 254 -0.04 -32.65 -22.11
C ASN A 254 -0.32 -33.10 -20.68
N ARG A 255 0.09 -34.33 -20.34
CA ARG A 255 -0.27 -34.96 -19.05
C ARG A 255 0.35 -34.26 -17.85
N VAL A 256 1.54 -33.67 -18.00
CA VAL A 256 2.24 -32.99 -16.90
C VAL A 256 2.41 -31.50 -17.22
N TRP A 257 3.36 -31.11 -18.08
CA TRP A 257 3.57 -29.69 -18.39
C TRP A 257 3.50 -29.41 -19.88
N GLY A 258 2.96 -28.26 -20.26
CA GLY A 258 3.10 -27.74 -21.63
C GLY A 258 4.57 -27.44 -21.92
N VAL A 259 5.19 -26.62 -21.06
CA VAL A 259 6.62 -26.27 -21.13
C VAL A 259 7.25 -26.44 -19.76
N TYR A 260 8.34 -27.20 -19.69
CA TYR A 260 9.13 -27.40 -18.48
C TYR A 260 10.58 -27.02 -18.75
N LEU A 261 11.08 -26.00 -18.05
CA LEU A 261 12.44 -25.50 -18.18
C LEU A 261 13.18 -25.69 -16.86
N ARG A 262 14.40 -26.24 -16.92
CA ARG A 262 15.25 -26.42 -15.75
C ARG A 262 16.71 -26.09 -16.03
N SER A 263 17.25 -25.17 -15.23
CA SER A 263 18.66 -24.80 -15.25
C SER A 263 19.10 -24.27 -16.63
N SER A 264 18.34 -23.33 -17.20
CA SER A 264 18.52 -22.81 -18.57
C SER A 264 18.30 -21.30 -18.60
N ASN A 265 19.03 -20.57 -19.44
CA ASN A 265 19.06 -19.10 -19.45
C ASN A 265 18.68 -18.52 -20.82
N HIS A 266 18.38 -17.22 -20.85
CA HIS A 266 18.04 -16.45 -22.08
C HIS A 266 16.99 -17.12 -22.98
N ILE A 267 16.00 -17.76 -22.36
CA ILE A 267 14.91 -18.44 -23.07
C ILE A 267 13.81 -17.44 -23.42
N SER A 268 13.30 -17.46 -24.65
CA SER A 268 12.16 -16.65 -25.07
C SER A 268 10.97 -17.53 -25.46
N ILE A 269 9.82 -17.34 -24.82
CA ILE A 269 8.55 -17.95 -25.20
C ILE A 269 7.64 -16.86 -25.75
N ASN A 270 7.43 -16.89 -27.05
CA ASN A 270 6.78 -15.84 -27.82
C ASN A 270 5.53 -16.37 -28.51
N SER A 271 4.44 -15.61 -28.46
CA SER A 271 3.23 -15.84 -29.27
C SER A 271 2.65 -17.26 -29.20
N SER A 272 2.92 -18.01 -28.13
CA SER A 272 2.63 -19.44 -28.04
C SER A 272 1.30 -19.72 -27.32
N ASN A 273 0.64 -20.80 -27.70
CA ASN A 273 -0.62 -21.25 -27.11
C ASN A 273 -0.41 -22.50 -26.26
N ILE A 274 -0.41 -22.32 -24.93
CA ILE A 274 -0.13 -23.35 -23.93
C ILE A 274 -1.43 -23.64 -23.16
N THR A 275 -2.14 -24.72 -23.50
CA THR A 275 -3.51 -24.94 -23.01
C THR A 275 -3.87 -26.37 -22.63
N GLY A 276 -4.75 -26.59 -21.66
CA GLY A 276 -5.25 -27.94 -21.35
C GLY A 276 -4.22 -28.88 -20.71
N ASN A 277 -3.07 -28.39 -20.27
CA ASN A 277 -2.00 -29.23 -19.71
C ASN A 277 -2.28 -29.61 -18.24
N GLY A 278 -1.58 -30.62 -17.70
CA GLY A 278 -1.64 -31.00 -16.28
C GLY A 278 -2.62 -32.10 -15.90
N LYS A 279 -3.27 -32.75 -16.87
CA LYS A 279 -4.34 -33.75 -16.63
C LYS A 279 -3.93 -34.99 -15.82
N GLY A 280 -2.63 -35.24 -15.65
CA GLY A 280 -2.08 -36.36 -14.89
C GLY A 280 -1.88 -36.09 -13.39
N GLY A 281 -2.10 -34.85 -12.93
CA GLY A 281 -1.79 -34.39 -11.58
C GLY A 281 -0.29 -34.05 -11.40
N ASN A 282 -0.01 -32.95 -10.68
CA ASN A 282 1.31 -32.33 -10.49
C ASN A 282 1.89 -31.68 -11.75
N GLY A 283 1.04 -30.96 -12.48
CA GLY A 283 1.35 -30.39 -13.79
C GLY A 283 0.91 -28.94 -13.94
N GLY A 284 1.02 -28.40 -15.14
CA GLY A 284 0.61 -27.03 -15.41
C GLY A 284 0.97 -26.55 -16.81
N GLY A 285 0.88 -25.24 -17.04
CA GLY A 285 1.20 -24.65 -18.34
C GLY A 285 2.71 -24.55 -18.55
N VAL A 286 3.34 -23.65 -17.80
CA VAL A 286 4.78 -23.36 -17.88
C VAL A 286 5.42 -23.49 -16.50
N TYR A 287 6.51 -24.25 -16.41
CA TYR A 287 7.31 -24.40 -15.18
C TYR A 287 8.76 -23.99 -15.41
N LEU A 288 9.24 -23.02 -14.63
CA LEU A 288 10.61 -22.49 -14.71
C LEU A 288 11.36 -22.83 -13.42
N TYR A 289 12.45 -23.58 -13.50
CA TYR A 289 13.21 -23.99 -12.32
C TYR A 289 14.71 -23.75 -12.45
N TYR A 290 15.24 -22.81 -11.68
CA TYR A 290 16.63 -22.34 -11.82
C TYR A 290 16.93 -21.77 -13.21
N CYS A 291 16.01 -21.00 -13.78
CA CYS A 291 16.19 -20.41 -15.10
C CYS A 291 16.31 -18.90 -14.99
N ASP A 292 17.31 -18.28 -15.61
CA ASP A 292 17.52 -16.83 -15.49
C ASP A 292 17.42 -16.11 -16.85
N TYR A 293 17.12 -14.80 -16.80
CA TYR A 293 17.21 -13.89 -17.95
C TYR A 293 16.30 -14.24 -19.14
N GLY A 294 15.11 -14.80 -18.91
CA GLY A 294 14.19 -15.17 -19.98
C GLY A 294 13.09 -14.15 -20.27
N ASN A 295 12.35 -14.36 -21.37
CA ASN A 295 11.17 -13.58 -21.74
C ASN A 295 9.96 -14.49 -21.99
N ILE A 296 8.79 -14.11 -21.50
CA ILE A 296 7.51 -14.71 -21.89
C ILE A 296 6.60 -13.59 -22.36
N THR A 297 6.25 -13.57 -23.65
CA THR A 297 5.43 -12.51 -24.21
C THR A 297 4.50 -12.98 -25.33
N GLY A 298 3.33 -12.34 -25.44
CA GLY A 298 2.34 -12.68 -26.47
C GLY A 298 1.71 -14.06 -26.30
N CYS A 299 1.91 -14.75 -25.18
CA CYS A 299 1.45 -16.12 -24.99
C CYS A 299 0.02 -16.21 -24.45
N ASN A 300 -0.71 -17.26 -24.84
CA ASN A 300 -1.95 -17.69 -24.22
C ASN A 300 -1.68 -18.92 -23.35
N ILE A 301 -1.69 -18.75 -22.03
CA ILE A 301 -1.45 -19.78 -21.01
C ILE A 301 -2.76 -19.99 -20.25
N SER A 302 -3.65 -20.84 -20.78
CA SER A 302 -5.00 -21.03 -20.22
C SER A 302 -5.44 -22.48 -20.04
N ASP A 303 -6.38 -22.73 -19.13
CA ASP A 303 -6.95 -24.06 -18.89
C ASP A 303 -5.91 -25.16 -18.55
N ASN A 304 -4.79 -24.83 -17.90
CA ASN A 304 -3.71 -25.77 -17.59
C ASN A 304 -3.76 -26.33 -16.15
N THR A 305 -4.86 -26.17 -15.44
CA THR A 305 -4.94 -26.57 -14.03
C THR A 305 -6.19 -27.40 -13.79
N ASP A 306 -5.97 -28.65 -13.38
CA ASP A 306 -7.04 -29.60 -13.01
C ASP A 306 -7.10 -29.82 -11.49
N SER A 307 -6.10 -29.33 -10.75
CA SER A 307 -6.03 -29.42 -9.29
C SER A 307 -5.46 -28.14 -8.65
N SER A 308 -5.66 -27.99 -7.34
CA SER A 308 -5.21 -26.81 -6.58
C SER A 308 -3.68 -26.70 -6.43
N SER A 309 -2.92 -27.71 -6.84
CA SER A 309 -1.45 -27.69 -6.85
C SER A 309 -0.85 -27.39 -8.23
N ASP A 310 -1.71 -27.28 -9.25
CA ASP A 310 -1.28 -26.99 -10.61
C ASP A 310 -1.24 -25.47 -10.81
N TYR A 311 -0.43 -25.02 -11.77
CA TYR A 311 -0.21 -23.61 -12.05
C TYR A 311 -0.30 -23.33 -13.55
N GLY A 312 -0.87 -22.18 -13.91
CA GLY A 312 -0.75 -21.65 -15.28
C GLY A 312 0.72 -21.41 -15.63
N LEU A 313 1.35 -20.51 -14.89
CA LEU A 313 2.78 -20.20 -14.96
C LEU A 313 3.39 -20.29 -13.54
N ASN A 314 4.41 -21.12 -13.37
CA ASN A 314 5.15 -21.24 -12.11
C ASN A 314 6.63 -20.87 -12.33
N VAL A 315 7.03 -19.75 -11.73
CA VAL A 315 8.41 -19.26 -11.71
C VAL A 315 9.05 -19.68 -10.39
N TYR A 316 9.56 -20.91 -10.36
CA TYR A 316 10.04 -21.56 -9.15
C TYR A 316 11.39 -21.02 -8.67
N SER A 317 11.77 -21.37 -7.44
CA SER A 317 13.00 -20.93 -6.76
C SER A 317 14.23 -20.90 -7.65
N GLY A 318 14.92 -19.76 -7.63
CA GLY A 318 16.18 -19.53 -8.34
C GLY A 318 16.01 -19.24 -9.82
N SER A 319 14.77 -18.97 -10.27
CA SER A 319 14.51 -18.41 -11.59
C SER A 319 14.32 -16.90 -11.49
N ASP A 320 15.34 -16.14 -11.87
CA ASP A 320 15.45 -14.69 -11.68
C ASP A 320 15.49 -13.92 -13.01
N TYR A 321 15.15 -12.62 -12.95
CA TYR A 321 15.27 -11.70 -14.08
C TYR A 321 14.46 -12.06 -15.34
N TRP A 322 13.31 -12.72 -15.19
CA TRP A 322 12.37 -12.93 -16.28
C TRP A 322 11.54 -11.68 -16.56
N ASN A 323 11.32 -11.37 -17.85
CA ASN A 323 10.34 -10.38 -18.27
C ASN A 323 9.07 -11.08 -18.78
N ILE A 324 7.99 -10.98 -18.03
CA ILE A 324 6.72 -11.66 -18.29
C ILE A 324 5.65 -10.59 -18.53
N TYR A 325 5.35 -10.29 -19.80
CA TYR A 325 4.39 -9.23 -20.14
C TYR A 325 3.67 -9.55 -21.47
N ASN A 326 2.50 -8.93 -21.65
CA ASN A 326 1.63 -9.10 -22.81
C ASN A 326 1.11 -10.54 -23.01
N ASN A 327 0.79 -11.24 -21.92
CA ASN A 327 0.28 -12.62 -21.96
C ASN A 327 -1.19 -12.69 -21.50
N ILE A 328 -1.90 -13.74 -21.92
CA ILE A 328 -3.18 -14.19 -21.35
C ILE A 328 -2.84 -15.35 -20.40
N ILE A 329 -3.10 -15.21 -19.10
CA ILE A 329 -2.83 -16.22 -18.07
C ILE A 329 -4.12 -16.51 -17.32
N VAL A 330 -4.90 -17.48 -17.79
CA VAL A 330 -6.28 -17.74 -17.30
C VAL A 330 -6.50 -19.21 -17.03
N ASN A 331 -6.45 -19.61 -15.77
CA ASN A 331 -6.46 -21.00 -15.32
C ASN A 331 -7.42 -21.16 -14.15
N SER A 332 -8.07 -22.32 -14.03
CA SER A 332 -9.09 -22.55 -13.00
C SER A 332 -8.55 -22.56 -11.57
N TYR A 333 -7.25 -22.81 -11.41
CA TYR A 333 -6.48 -22.67 -10.18
C TYR A 333 -5.14 -21.97 -10.48
N ASN A 334 -4.60 -21.25 -9.50
CA ASN A 334 -3.28 -20.60 -9.49
C ASN A 334 -2.77 -20.13 -10.87
N ASN A 335 -3.25 -18.98 -11.35
CA ASN A 335 -2.80 -18.42 -12.63
C ASN A 335 -1.28 -18.27 -12.70
N LEU A 336 -0.68 -17.73 -11.63
CA LEU A 336 0.73 -17.37 -11.58
C LEU A 336 1.28 -17.48 -10.15
N GLU A 337 2.41 -18.18 -10.01
CA GLU A 337 3.22 -18.21 -8.79
C GLU A 337 4.68 -17.87 -9.13
N ALA A 338 5.31 -17.01 -8.32
CA ALA A 338 6.72 -16.65 -8.50
C ALA A 338 7.45 -16.56 -7.15
N TYR A 339 8.60 -17.22 -7.04
CA TYR A 339 9.38 -17.34 -5.80
C TYR A 339 10.50 -16.30 -5.67
N THR A 340 10.63 -15.36 -6.60
CA THR A 340 11.67 -14.33 -6.55
C THR A 340 11.08 -12.94 -6.87
N THR A 341 11.67 -11.89 -6.31
CA THR A 341 11.23 -10.50 -6.50
C THR A 341 11.97 -9.80 -7.64
N THR A 342 12.86 -10.50 -8.34
CA THR A 342 13.70 -9.95 -9.43
C THR A 342 13.01 -10.03 -10.79
N ASN A 343 12.00 -10.90 -10.92
CA ASN A 343 11.21 -11.03 -12.13
C ASN A 343 10.32 -9.78 -12.32
N THR A 344 10.18 -9.35 -13.57
CA THR A 344 9.30 -8.24 -13.95
C THR A 344 8.05 -8.79 -14.63
N PHE A 345 6.88 -8.32 -14.17
CA PHE A 345 5.58 -8.67 -14.75
C PHE A 345 5.00 -7.57 -15.63
N ASN A 346 5.83 -6.55 -15.89
CA ASN A 346 5.45 -5.34 -16.60
C ASN A 346 6.61 -4.93 -17.50
N THR A 347 6.29 -4.30 -18.62
CA THR A 347 7.20 -3.49 -19.40
C THR A 347 6.80 -2.02 -19.28
N SER A 348 7.61 -1.10 -19.80
CA SER A 348 7.21 0.29 -19.94
C SER A 348 5.95 0.37 -20.81
N ARG A 349 4.98 1.20 -20.41
CA ARG A 349 3.75 1.41 -21.19
C ARG A 349 4.08 1.81 -22.63
N ASP A 350 3.70 0.98 -23.58
CA ASP A 350 4.00 1.14 -25.00
C ASP A 350 2.72 1.11 -25.83
N CYS A 351 2.27 2.29 -26.26
CA CYS A 351 1.07 2.50 -27.05
C CYS A 351 1.31 2.47 -28.57
N THR A 352 2.50 2.07 -29.01
CA THR A 352 2.79 1.85 -30.44
C THR A 352 2.35 0.46 -30.90
N ARG A 353 2.04 -0.44 -29.96
CA ARG A 353 1.65 -1.82 -30.20
C ARG A 353 0.33 -2.16 -29.53
N THR A 354 -0.52 -2.89 -30.25
CA THR A 354 -1.74 -3.48 -29.68
C THR A 354 -1.36 -4.64 -28.76
N ASN A 355 -1.97 -4.70 -27.58
CA ASN A 355 -1.76 -5.79 -26.64
C ASN A 355 -2.55 -7.06 -27.02
N ILE A 356 -2.23 -8.18 -26.35
CA ILE A 356 -2.80 -9.50 -26.65
C ILE A 356 -4.32 -9.58 -26.45
N VAL A 357 -4.90 -8.67 -25.67
CA VAL A 357 -6.36 -8.60 -25.48
C VAL A 357 -7.04 -7.62 -26.44
N GLY A 358 -6.30 -6.97 -27.33
CA GLY A 358 -6.80 -6.05 -28.35
C GLY A 358 -6.83 -4.57 -27.94
N GLY A 359 -6.29 -4.22 -26.77
CA GLY A 359 -6.13 -2.84 -26.32
C GLY A 359 -4.96 -2.12 -26.99
N SER A 360 -4.93 -0.80 -26.91
CA SER A 360 -4.01 0.04 -27.70
C SER A 360 -2.58 0.10 -27.17
N CYS A 361 -2.33 -0.32 -25.93
CA CYS A 361 -1.02 -0.26 -25.29
C CYS A 361 -0.64 -1.59 -24.63
N VAL A 362 0.65 -1.92 -24.68
CA VAL A 362 1.26 -3.04 -23.94
C VAL A 362 1.80 -2.52 -22.61
N GLY A 363 1.60 -3.27 -21.53
CA GLY A 363 2.08 -2.93 -20.19
C GLY A 363 2.37 -4.16 -19.34
N GLY A 364 1.34 -4.94 -19.00
CA GLY A 364 1.45 -6.15 -18.18
C GLY A 364 0.74 -7.35 -18.80
N ASN A 365 0.05 -8.17 -18.00
CA ASN A 365 -0.61 -9.40 -18.42
C ASN A 365 -2.12 -9.40 -18.12
N TYR A 366 -2.87 -10.28 -18.79
CA TYR A 366 -4.31 -10.48 -18.58
C TYR A 366 -4.57 -11.75 -17.75
N TYR A 367 -5.37 -11.65 -16.68
CA TYR A 367 -5.56 -12.76 -15.72
C TYR A 367 -6.95 -13.41 -15.71
N GLY A 368 -7.90 -12.97 -16.56
CA GLY A 368 -9.21 -13.60 -16.78
C GLY A 368 -10.24 -13.55 -15.64
N GLU A 369 -9.80 -13.69 -14.39
CA GLU A 369 -10.65 -13.80 -13.20
C GLU A 369 -10.96 -12.44 -12.56
N ASN A 370 -10.23 -11.40 -12.96
CA ASN A 370 -10.32 -10.08 -12.36
C ASN A 370 -10.82 -9.08 -13.37
N ILE A 371 -11.91 -8.43 -13.01
CA ILE A 371 -12.46 -7.29 -13.72
C ILE A 371 -11.57 -6.10 -13.38
N PHE A 372 -10.43 -5.97 -14.05
CA PHE A 372 -9.71 -4.70 -14.06
C PHE A 372 -10.47 -3.75 -14.99
N ILE A 373 -10.60 -2.48 -14.60
CA ILE A 373 -11.28 -1.48 -15.41
C ILE A 373 -10.26 -0.46 -15.94
N ASP A 374 -10.36 -0.16 -17.22
CA ASP A 374 -9.60 0.86 -17.94
C ASP A 374 -10.51 2.06 -18.22
N HIS A 375 -10.59 2.96 -17.25
CA HIS A 375 -11.45 4.14 -17.29
C HIS A 375 -10.70 5.48 -17.37
N GLY A 376 -9.37 5.44 -17.44
CA GLY A 376 -8.46 6.58 -17.52
C GLY A 376 -8.47 7.50 -16.31
N GLN A 377 -8.87 7.03 -15.12
CA GLN A 377 -9.00 7.90 -13.95
C GLN A 377 -7.79 7.91 -13.02
N GLY A 378 -6.78 7.07 -13.25
CA GLY A 378 -5.54 7.07 -12.46
C GLY A 378 -4.55 8.16 -12.88
N GLN A 379 -3.33 8.12 -12.32
CA GLN A 379 -2.24 9.03 -12.67
C GLN A 379 -1.17 8.33 -13.52
N GLY A 380 -0.40 9.10 -14.31
CA GLY A 380 0.67 8.54 -15.13
C GLY A 380 0.15 7.54 -16.16
N ASP A 381 0.65 6.30 -16.10
CA ASP A 381 0.30 5.22 -17.02
C ASP A 381 -1.18 4.78 -16.95
N TYR A 382 -1.90 5.15 -15.88
CA TYR A 382 -3.31 4.80 -15.62
C TYR A 382 -4.32 5.91 -16.01
N SER A 383 -3.87 6.91 -16.77
CA SER A 383 -4.64 8.14 -17.04
C SER A 383 -5.35 8.16 -18.40
N THR A 384 -5.24 7.09 -19.19
CA THR A 384 -5.79 7.03 -20.56
C THR A 384 -6.86 5.96 -20.67
N GLN A 385 -8.12 6.37 -20.80
CA GLN A 385 -9.23 5.43 -20.98
C GLN A 385 -9.15 4.68 -22.31
N GLY A 386 -9.41 3.38 -22.28
CA GLY A 386 -9.50 2.51 -23.45
C GLY A 386 -8.14 2.11 -24.04
N ASP A 387 -7.07 2.31 -23.30
CA ASP A 387 -5.72 1.95 -23.70
C ASP A 387 -5.39 0.44 -23.49
N GLY A 388 -6.28 -0.28 -22.83
CA GLY A 388 -6.21 -1.70 -22.55
C GLY A 388 -5.45 -2.07 -21.27
N ILE A 389 -5.13 -1.09 -20.42
CA ILE A 389 -4.46 -1.26 -19.13
C ILE A 389 -5.44 -0.96 -18.00
N GLY A 390 -5.49 -1.81 -16.98
CA GLY A 390 -6.32 -1.64 -15.81
C GLY A 390 -5.80 -0.53 -14.89
N ASP A 391 -6.67 0.38 -14.51
CA ASP A 391 -6.34 1.55 -13.68
C ASP A 391 -6.57 1.34 -12.19
N ASP A 392 -7.32 0.30 -11.84
CA ASP A 392 -7.91 0.17 -10.50
C ASP A 392 -6.96 -0.50 -9.51
N LEU A 393 -6.62 -1.76 -9.80
CA LEU A 393 -5.90 -2.66 -8.92
C LEU A 393 -4.75 -3.32 -9.70
N ALA A 394 -3.58 -3.45 -9.06
CA ALA A 394 -2.53 -4.33 -9.56
C ALA A 394 -2.89 -5.80 -9.29
N TYR A 395 -2.44 -6.70 -10.16
CA TYR A 395 -2.53 -8.13 -9.90
C TYR A 395 -1.42 -8.55 -8.91
N PRO A 396 -1.76 -9.11 -7.74
CA PRO A 396 -0.78 -9.62 -6.81
C PRO A 396 -0.19 -10.92 -7.34
N VAL A 397 1.11 -10.95 -7.61
CA VAL A 397 1.80 -12.19 -7.94
C VAL A 397 2.06 -12.97 -6.65
N GLU A 398 1.58 -14.21 -6.58
CA GLU A 398 1.72 -15.03 -5.38
C GLU A 398 3.18 -15.37 -5.12
N TYR A 399 3.66 -14.96 -3.95
CA TYR A 399 5.00 -15.21 -3.45
C TYR A 399 4.88 -15.70 -2.02
N GLY A 400 5.13 -16.99 -1.79
CA GLY A 400 5.30 -17.61 -0.47
C GLY A 400 4.73 -16.79 0.71
N THR A 401 5.59 -16.40 1.67
CA THR A 401 5.15 -15.74 2.91
C THR A 401 5.57 -14.28 3.09
N THR A 402 6.45 -13.68 2.27
CA THR A 402 7.12 -12.42 2.72
C THR A 402 7.25 -11.24 1.76
N THR A 403 7.25 -11.38 0.44
CA THR A 403 7.47 -10.22 -0.47
C THR A 403 6.83 -10.44 -1.84
N ARG A 404 5.82 -9.64 -2.21
CA ARG A 404 5.10 -9.82 -3.49
C ARG A 404 5.66 -8.93 -4.59
N ALA A 405 5.89 -9.52 -5.76
CA ALA A 405 5.87 -8.76 -7.00
C ALA A 405 4.42 -8.45 -7.39
N TYR A 406 4.22 -7.41 -8.18
CA TYR A 406 2.91 -7.07 -8.74
C TYR A 406 3.03 -6.85 -10.23
N ASP A 407 1.98 -7.24 -10.95
CA ASP A 407 1.69 -6.71 -12.27
C ASP A 407 0.89 -5.42 -12.06
N TYR A 408 1.59 -4.28 -12.19
CA TYR A 408 1.02 -2.96 -11.95
C TYR A 408 0.28 -2.44 -13.17
N LEU A 409 0.52 -2.98 -14.37
CA LEU A 409 -0.15 -2.62 -15.62
C LEU A 409 -1.00 -3.78 -16.18
N PRO A 410 -1.88 -4.41 -15.37
CA PRO A 410 -2.61 -5.59 -15.82
C PRO A 410 -3.49 -5.22 -17.02
N LEU A 411 -3.55 -6.10 -18.01
CA LEU A 411 -4.33 -5.83 -19.21
C LEU A 411 -5.82 -6.04 -18.95
N THR A 412 -6.66 -5.29 -19.66
CA THR A 412 -8.12 -5.47 -19.62
C THR A 412 -8.80 -5.11 -20.95
N ARG A 413 -10.01 -5.65 -21.13
CA ARG A 413 -10.94 -5.29 -22.21
C ARG A 413 -12.09 -4.40 -21.71
N GLN A 414 -12.19 -4.19 -20.40
CA GLN A 414 -13.32 -3.52 -19.79
C GLN A 414 -12.99 -2.06 -19.56
N THR A 415 -13.75 -1.18 -20.20
CA THR A 415 -13.53 0.28 -20.13
C THR A 415 -14.48 1.01 -19.17
N SER A 416 -15.36 0.25 -18.52
CA SER A 416 -16.33 0.76 -17.56
C SER A 416 -16.83 -0.35 -16.65
N GLY A 417 -17.27 0.02 -15.45
CA GLY A 417 -17.83 -0.90 -14.48
C GLY A 417 -17.23 -0.67 -13.10
N CYS A 418 -17.14 -1.76 -12.35
CA CYS A 418 -16.53 -1.84 -11.04
C CYS A 418 -15.56 -3.01 -11.01
N THR A 419 -14.52 -2.93 -10.20
CA THR A 419 -13.56 -4.01 -10.01
C THR A 419 -13.97 -4.93 -8.87
N THR A 420 -13.68 -6.23 -9.01
CA THR A 420 -13.84 -7.19 -7.90
C THR A 420 -12.47 -7.39 -7.28
N PRO A 421 -12.31 -7.10 -5.97
CA PRO A 421 -11.01 -7.25 -5.34
C PRO A 421 -10.67 -8.74 -5.18
N PHE A 422 -9.37 -9.01 -5.11
CA PHE A 422 -8.83 -10.33 -4.80
C PHE A 422 -9.21 -10.73 -3.37
N THR A 423 -9.35 -12.04 -3.12
CA THR A 423 -9.57 -12.61 -1.77
C THR A 423 -8.35 -12.46 -0.83
N ARG A 424 -7.27 -11.85 -1.34
CA ARG A 424 -5.99 -11.61 -0.68
C ARG A 424 -5.63 -10.12 -0.78
N GLN A 425 -4.47 -9.72 -0.29
CA GLN A 425 -3.98 -8.33 -0.40
C GLN A 425 -4.11 -7.78 -1.84
N ASN A 426 -4.71 -6.60 -1.93
CA ASN A 426 -4.89 -5.80 -3.13
C ASN A 426 -3.96 -4.58 -3.07
N LEU A 427 -3.36 -4.22 -4.19
CA LEU A 427 -2.69 -2.94 -4.34
C LEU A 427 -3.54 -2.04 -5.24
N VAL A 428 -3.96 -0.89 -4.71
CA VAL A 428 -4.67 0.14 -5.47
C VAL A 428 -3.64 0.99 -6.20
N THR A 429 -3.69 0.99 -7.53
CA THR A 429 -2.73 1.69 -8.39
C THR A 429 -3.25 3.03 -8.92
N GLY A 430 -4.58 3.18 -8.98
CA GLY A 430 -5.26 4.41 -9.40
C GLY A 430 -6.61 4.58 -8.70
N ASN A 431 -7.67 4.85 -9.46
CA ASN A 431 -9.00 5.15 -8.92
C ASN A 431 -9.92 3.92 -8.94
N ALA A 432 -9.70 2.96 -8.06
CA ALA A 432 -10.54 1.78 -7.98
C ALA A 432 -11.97 2.07 -7.48
N THR A 433 -12.98 1.59 -8.21
CA THR A 433 -14.35 1.47 -7.69
C THR A 433 -14.75 0.00 -7.56
N LEU A 434 -14.97 -0.47 -6.33
CA LEU A 434 -15.33 -1.88 -6.10
C LEU A 434 -16.78 -2.17 -6.46
N CYS A 435 -17.03 -3.40 -6.91
CA CYS A 435 -18.39 -3.91 -7.08
C CYS A 435 -19.08 -4.09 -5.73
N THR A 436 -20.34 -3.65 -5.64
CA THR A 436 -21.15 -3.76 -4.42
C THR A 436 -21.24 -5.22 -3.97
N GLY A 437 -20.97 -5.48 -2.69
CA GLY A 437 -21.11 -6.81 -2.12
C GLY A 437 -20.36 -6.99 -0.81
N THR A 438 -20.21 -8.24 -0.39
CA THR A 438 -19.31 -8.63 0.69
C THR A 438 -18.11 -9.35 0.09
N HIS A 439 -16.93 -8.82 0.33
CA HIS A 439 -15.66 -9.36 -0.15
C HIS A 439 -14.87 -9.90 1.04
N ASN A 440 -14.62 -11.20 1.06
CA ASN A 440 -13.81 -11.83 2.11
C ASN A 440 -12.33 -11.72 1.73
N ILE A 441 -11.63 -10.77 2.34
CA ILE A 441 -10.25 -10.44 1.97
C ILE A 441 -9.36 -10.59 3.20
N ASN A 442 -8.50 -11.61 3.18
CA ASN A 442 -7.55 -11.85 4.24
C ASN A 442 -6.13 -11.58 3.75
N ALA A 443 -5.36 -10.81 4.51
CA ALA A 443 -3.93 -10.72 4.24
C ALA A 443 -3.26 -12.09 4.51
N LEU A 444 -2.17 -12.39 3.82
CA LEU A 444 -1.53 -13.71 3.94
C LEU A 444 -0.66 -13.81 5.19
N THR A 445 -0.08 -12.69 5.64
CA THR A 445 0.84 -12.66 6.78
C THR A 445 0.62 -11.46 7.71
N ASN A 446 1.10 -11.62 8.94
CA ASN A 446 1.00 -10.60 9.97
C ASN A 446 1.71 -9.33 9.52
N GLY A 447 1.04 -8.17 9.65
CA GLY A 447 1.60 -6.89 9.24
C GLY A 447 1.21 -6.43 7.83
N GLN A 448 0.36 -7.16 7.11
CA GLN A 448 -0.16 -6.76 5.80
C GLN A 448 -1.62 -6.28 5.89
N GLY A 449 -2.00 -5.42 4.93
CA GLY A 449 -3.38 -4.95 4.75
C GLY A 449 -4.14 -5.75 3.68
N ALA A 450 -5.46 -5.79 3.77
CA ALA A 450 -6.31 -6.22 2.65
C ALA A 450 -6.15 -5.26 1.46
N PHE A 451 -5.91 -3.98 1.73
CA PHE A 451 -5.54 -2.96 0.73
C PHE A 451 -4.26 -2.22 1.12
N THR A 452 -3.40 -2.01 0.12
CA THR A 452 -2.26 -1.08 0.11
C THR A 452 -2.38 -0.14 -1.10
N PHE A 453 -1.64 0.95 -1.13
CA PHE A 453 -1.87 2.04 -2.08
C PHE A 453 -0.57 2.55 -2.70
N LEU A 454 -0.63 2.91 -3.99
CA LEU A 454 0.31 3.84 -4.61
C LEU A 454 -0.09 5.30 -4.31
N PRO A 455 0.85 6.26 -4.37
CA PRO A 455 0.51 7.68 -4.20
C PRO A 455 -0.61 8.14 -5.14
N GLY A 456 -1.51 8.98 -4.63
CA GLY A 456 -2.60 9.59 -5.39
C GLY A 456 -3.81 8.69 -5.66
N SER A 457 -3.77 7.44 -5.21
CA SER A 457 -4.81 6.44 -5.47
C SER A 457 -6.12 6.72 -4.72
N ILE A 458 -7.25 6.32 -5.30
CA ILE A 458 -8.58 6.40 -4.68
C ILE A 458 -9.19 5.02 -4.64
N LEU A 459 -9.66 4.59 -3.47
CA LEU A 459 -10.52 3.42 -3.31
C LEU A 459 -11.94 3.86 -2.96
N ASN A 460 -12.88 3.56 -3.84
CA ASN A 460 -14.31 3.73 -3.62
C ASN A 460 -14.98 2.36 -3.52
N CYS A 461 -15.37 1.92 -2.33
CA CYS A 461 -15.98 0.59 -2.22
C CYS A 461 -17.46 0.55 -2.62
N ALA A 462 -18.07 1.69 -2.98
CA ALA A 462 -19.48 1.79 -3.38
C ALA A 462 -20.47 1.18 -2.36
N GLY A 463 -20.15 1.26 -1.06
CA GLY A 463 -20.92 0.67 0.03
C GLY A 463 -20.62 -0.81 0.31
N SER A 464 -19.60 -1.38 -0.33
CA SER A 464 -19.22 -2.78 -0.11
C SER A 464 -18.67 -3.02 1.29
N THR A 465 -18.94 -4.23 1.80
CA THR A 465 -18.33 -4.75 3.02
C THR A 465 -17.08 -5.53 2.67
N ILE A 466 -15.94 -5.12 3.24
CA ILE A 466 -14.68 -5.84 3.20
C ILE A 466 -14.55 -6.56 4.53
N GLN A 467 -14.61 -7.89 4.50
CA GLN A 467 -14.64 -8.74 5.68
C GLN A 467 -13.32 -9.49 5.85
N GLY A 468 -12.71 -9.33 7.03
CA GLY A 468 -11.52 -10.04 7.46
C GLY A 468 -11.82 -11.27 8.31
N SER A 469 -10.82 -11.73 9.06
CA SER A 469 -10.88 -12.90 9.95
C SER A 469 -10.39 -12.61 11.38
N ASN A 470 -10.52 -11.36 11.82
CA ASN A 470 -9.99 -10.79 13.06
C ASN A 470 -8.46 -10.82 13.17
N SER A 471 -7.78 -11.05 12.05
CA SER A 471 -6.35 -10.93 11.89
C SER A 471 -6.04 -9.89 10.81
N TYR A 472 -4.82 -9.32 10.86
CA TYR A 472 -4.31 -8.40 9.85
C TYR A 472 -5.02 -7.04 9.78
N TYR A 473 -4.62 -6.20 8.83
CA TYR A 473 -5.15 -4.84 8.68
C TYR A 473 -6.19 -4.81 7.55
N GLY A 474 -7.24 -4.01 7.67
CA GLY A 474 -8.13 -3.73 6.55
C GLY A 474 -7.40 -2.90 5.49
N ILE A 475 -6.90 -1.74 5.92
CA ILE A 475 -6.03 -0.86 5.13
C ILE A 475 -4.67 -0.78 5.82
N TYR A 476 -3.60 -0.92 5.03
CA TYR A 476 -2.24 -0.68 5.48
C TYR A 476 -1.62 0.49 4.71
N LEU A 477 -1.30 1.56 5.44
CA LEU A 477 -0.60 2.73 4.91
C LEU A 477 0.89 2.63 5.24
N THR A 478 1.70 2.78 4.19
CA THR A 478 3.16 2.84 4.24
C THR A 478 3.63 4.28 4.06
N SER A 479 4.95 4.51 4.18
CA SER A 479 5.58 5.79 3.85
C SER A 479 5.39 6.27 2.41
N THR A 480 4.86 5.42 1.52
CA THR A 480 4.60 5.76 0.11
C THR A 480 3.11 5.98 -0.18
N SER A 481 2.25 6.03 0.84
CA SER A 481 0.79 6.10 0.68
C SER A 481 0.25 7.54 0.63
N ASP A 482 0.92 8.44 -0.08
CA ASP A 482 0.58 9.87 -0.10
C ASP A 482 -0.64 10.20 -0.95
N ASN A 483 -1.42 11.19 -0.55
CA ASN A 483 -2.59 11.67 -1.28
C ASN A 483 -3.64 10.57 -1.57
N VAL A 484 -3.73 9.58 -0.69
CA VAL A 484 -4.65 8.44 -0.82
C VAL A 484 -6.03 8.80 -0.28
N ARG A 485 -7.08 8.35 -0.96
CA ARG A 485 -8.47 8.54 -0.52
C ARG A 485 -9.24 7.23 -0.47
N VAL A 486 -9.94 6.99 0.63
CA VAL A 486 -10.82 5.83 0.84
C VAL A 486 -12.24 6.35 1.08
N LYS A 487 -13.22 5.86 0.32
CA LYS A 487 -14.60 6.30 0.46
C LYS A 487 -15.65 5.21 0.29
N ASN A 488 -16.78 5.37 0.98
CA ASN A 488 -17.94 4.47 0.90
C ASN A 488 -17.56 3.01 1.16
N CYS A 489 -16.70 2.76 2.15
CA CYS A 489 -16.21 1.42 2.47
C CYS A 489 -16.67 0.96 3.84
N LYS A 490 -16.99 -0.32 3.99
CA LYS A 490 -17.24 -0.93 5.30
C LYS A 490 -16.22 -2.01 5.59
N PHE A 491 -15.28 -1.76 6.50
CA PHE A 491 -14.30 -2.73 6.96
C PHE A 491 -14.78 -3.41 8.23
N LYS A 492 -14.78 -4.75 8.24
CA LYS A 492 -15.29 -5.54 9.36
C LYS A 492 -14.38 -6.71 9.72
N ASP A 493 -14.27 -7.00 11.01
CA ASP A 493 -13.54 -8.17 11.54
C ASP A 493 -12.05 -8.16 11.14
N TYR A 494 -11.33 -7.06 11.37
CA TYR A 494 -9.86 -6.96 11.19
C TYR A 494 -9.16 -6.76 12.53
N ALA A 495 -7.84 -6.97 12.63
CA ALA A 495 -7.12 -6.55 13.82
C ALA A 495 -7.15 -5.03 13.98
N TYR A 496 -6.91 -4.33 12.87
CA TYR A 496 -7.09 -2.88 12.76
C TYR A 496 -7.85 -2.58 11.47
N GLY A 497 -8.87 -1.74 11.51
CA GLY A 497 -9.60 -1.33 10.30
C GLY A 497 -8.67 -0.59 9.35
N ILE A 498 -7.98 0.42 9.87
CA ILE A 498 -6.86 1.11 9.22
C ILE A 498 -5.65 1.06 10.15
N TYR A 499 -4.49 0.68 9.60
CA TYR A 499 -3.20 0.80 10.27
C TYR A 499 -2.24 1.64 9.41
N GLY A 500 -1.69 2.71 9.99
CA GLY A 500 -0.71 3.57 9.33
C GLY A 500 0.63 3.61 10.06
N TYR A 501 1.70 3.40 9.30
CA TYR A 501 3.07 3.48 9.77
C TYR A 501 3.98 4.12 8.71
N ALA A 502 4.56 5.26 9.06
CA ALA A 502 5.59 5.93 8.27
C ALA A 502 6.88 6.08 9.08
N SER A 503 8.04 6.00 8.41
CA SER A 503 9.34 6.33 9.00
C SER A 503 9.47 7.85 9.19
N ASN A 504 10.28 8.29 10.15
CA ASN A 504 10.47 9.71 10.48
C ASN A 504 10.93 10.58 9.29
N SER A 505 11.55 9.99 8.28
CA SER A 505 12.04 10.67 7.06
C SER A 505 10.99 10.81 5.97
N ASP A 506 9.93 10.01 6.01
CA ASP A 506 9.00 9.79 4.89
C ASP A 506 7.57 9.73 5.43
N ALA A 507 7.13 10.83 6.04
CA ALA A 507 5.78 10.97 6.57
C ALA A 507 4.77 10.77 5.43
N SER A 508 3.76 9.93 5.65
CA SER A 508 2.66 9.86 4.69
C SER A 508 1.74 11.04 4.90
N GLU A 509 1.43 11.75 3.81
CA GLU A 509 0.63 12.97 3.85
C GLU A 509 -0.67 12.87 3.07
N ASN A 510 -1.69 13.62 3.54
CA ASN A 510 -2.96 13.84 2.84
C ASN A 510 -3.78 12.56 2.61
N PHE A 511 -3.82 11.67 3.60
CA PHE A 511 -4.74 10.52 3.61
C PHE A 511 -6.17 10.97 3.98
N GLU A 512 -7.17 10.61 3.18
CA GLU A 512 -8.57 10.93 3.48
C GLU A 512 -9.46 9.68 3.57
N VAL A 513 -10.31 9.61 4.59
CA VAL A 513 -11.37 8.62 4.77
C VAL A 513 -12.71 9.34 4.79
N ILE A 514 -13.64 8.92 3.93
CA ILE A 514 -14.91 9.64 3.72
C ILE A 514 -16.06 8.62 3.70
N ASP A 515 -17.15 8.89 4.44
CA ASP A 515 -18.37 8.08 4.40
C ASP A 515 -18.08 6.56 4.54
N SER A 516 -17.21 6.17 5.49
CA SER A 516 -16.74 4.79 5.64
C SER A 516 -16.90 4.25 7.06
N ASP A 517 -17.14 2.96 7.20
CA ASP A 517 -17.44 2.27 8.45
C ASP A 517 -16.31 1.29 8.83
N PHE A 518 -15.93 1.27 10.11
CA PHE A 518 -14.92 0.37 10.68
C PHE A 518 -15.53 -0.30 11.92
N GLU A 519 -15.97 -1.55 11.76
CA GLU A 519 -16.81 -2.27 12.71
C GLU A 519 -16.13 -3.53 13.24
N SER A 520 -16.25 -3.78 14.56
CA SER A 520 -15.83 -5.05 15.16
C SER A 520 -14.36 -5.41 14.92
N CYS A 521 -13.47 -4.42 14.79
CA CYS A 521 -12.04 -4.70 14.73
C CYS A 521 -11.54 -5.16 16.11
N ALA A 522 -10.63 -6.13 16.13
CA ALA A 522 -10.12 -6.72 17.37
C ALA A 522 -9.39 -5.70 18.26
N TYR A 523 -8.74 -4.70 17.67
CA TYR A 523 -8.11 -3.59 18.39
C TYR A 523 -8.77 -2.26 18.03
N HIS A 524 -8.30 -1.57 16.99
CA HIS A 524 -8.76 -0.22 16.66
C HIS A 524 -9.48 -0.16 15.33
N GLY A 525 -10.47 0.72 15.23
CA GLY A 525 -11.06 1.08 13.95
C GLY A 525 -10.02 1.79 13.07
N LEU A 526 -9.33 2.79 13.62
CA LEU A 526 -8.19 3.48 13.00
C LEU A 526 -7.02 3.56 13.99
N TYR A 527 -5.84 3.17 13.52
CA TYR A 527 -4.60 3.34 14.26
C TYR A 527 -3.49 3.95 13.39
N PHE A 528 -3.12 5.19 13.67
CA PHE A 528 -1.90 5.80 13.13
C PHE A 528 -0.81 5.76 14.17
N TYR A 529 0.17 4.90 13.94
CA TYR A 529 1.25 4.64 14.89
C TYR A 529 2.30 5.75 14.88
N GLN A 530 2.72 6.18 13.68
CA GLN A 530 3.83 7.11 13.48
C GLN A 530 3.70 7.88 12.16
N TYR A 531 3.80 9.22 12.24
CA TYR A 531 4.02 10.17 11.15
C TYR A 531 3.04 10.09 9.97
N ILE A 532 1.76 9.84 10.26
CA ILE A 532 0.68 10.05 9.29
C ILE A 532 0.12 11.45 9.51
N ASN A 533 0.49 12.40 8.66
CA ASN A 533 0.17 13.82 8.86
C ASN A 533 -0.87 14.33 7.86
N ASN A 534 -1.51 15.45 8.19
CA ASN A 534 -2.46 16.13 7.30
C ASN A 534 -3.64 15.25 6.86
N PHE A 535 -3.99 14.24 7.65
CA PHE A 535 -5.06 13.30 7.32
C PHE A 535 -6.45 13.90 7.59
N LYS A 536 -7.48 13.36 6.92
CA LYS A 536 -8.88 13.73 7.14
C LYS A 536 -9.75 12.49 7.27
N VAL A 537 -10.61 12.48 8.28
CA VAL A 537 -11.63 11.45 8.50
C VAL A 537 -12.96 12.18 8.61
N LEU A 538 -13.82 11.97 7.62
CA LEU A 538 -15.06 12.72 7.41
C LEU A 538 -16.24 11.75 7.35
N ASN A 539 -17.32 12.06 8.06
CA ASN A 539 -18.60 11.34 7.97
C ASN A 539 -18.48 9.81 8.17
N SER A 540 -17.52 9.37 8.98
CA SER A 540 -17.16 7.95 9.08
C SER A 540 -17.67 7.35 10.40
N GLU A 541 -17.85 6.03 10.44
CA GLU A 541 -18.27 5.31 11.63
C GLU A 541 -17.16 4.40 12.17
N PHE A 542 -16.87 4.48 13.46
CA PHE A 542 -15.94 3.60 14.18
C PHE A 542 -16.69 2.94 15.34
N LYS A 543 -17.03 1.67 15.17
CA LYS A 543 -18.02 1.02 16.02
C LYS A 543 -17.60 -0.36 16.53
N ASP A 544 -17.92 -0.62 17.80
CA ASP A 544 -17.79 -1.94 18.44
C ASP A 544 -16.37 -2.53 18.34
N ASN A 545 -15.33 -1.68 18.32
CA ASN A 545 -13.93 -2.12 18.27
C ASN A 545 -13.41 -2.51 19.66
N GLY A 546 -12.49 -3.48 19.73
CA GLY A 546 -12.01 -4.05 20.99
C GLY A 546 -11.31 -3.05 21.91
N ALA A 547 -10.56 -2.10 21.35
CA ALA A 547 -9.88 -1.02 22.07
C ALA A 547 -10.40 0.35 21.59
N TRP A 548 -9.52 1.29 21.25
CA TRP A 548 -9.94 2.62 20.78
C TRP A 548 -10.64 2.61 19.41
N GLY A 549 -11.69 3.40 19.24
CA GLY A 549 -12.29 3.64 17.92
C GLY A 549 -11.28 4.32 16.97
N VAL A 550 -10.65 5.39 17.45
CA VAL A 550 -9.61 6.16 16.74
C VAL A 550 -8.41 6.34 17.66
N TYR A 551 -7.23 5.92 17.22
CA TYR A 551 -5.96 6.10 17.94
C TYR A 551 -4.90 6.78 17.05
N LEU A 552 -4.44 7.95 17.48
CA LEU A 552 -3.40 8.75 16.85
C LEU A 552 -2.15 8.81 17.73
N ARG A 553 -1.02 8.42 17.16
CA ARG A 553 0.30 8.48 17.78
C ARG A 553 1.31 9.12 16.83
N TYR A 554 2.04 10.15 17.29
CA TYR A 554 3.01 10.89 16.48
C TYR A 554 2.47 11.37 15.12
N SER A 555 1.18 11.69 15.05
CA SER A 555 0.44 11.94 13.81
C SER A 555 -0.29 13.27 13.94
N ASN A 556 0.16 14.27 13.20
CA ASN A 556 -0.17 15.69 13.43
C ASN A 556 -1.11 16.25 12.35
N HIS A 557 -1.71 17.40 12.63
CA HIS A 557 -2.55 18.14 11.68
C HIS A 557 -3.75 17.34 11.13
N GLY A 558 -4.21 16.36 11.88
CA GLY A 558 -5.34 15.52 11.51
C GLY A 558 -6.70 16.20 11.69
N VAL A 559 -7.67 15.82 10.88
CA VAL A 559 -9.08 16.25 11.03
C VAL A 559 -9.96 15.02 11.23
N LEU A 560 -10.70 14.99 12.34
CA LEU A 560 -11.80 14.05 12.56
C LEU A 560 -13.10 14.85 12.63
N ASN A 561 -13.94 14.74 11.62
CA ASN A 561 -15.13 15.57 11.47
C ASN A 561 -16.41 14.78 11.16
N ASN A 562 -17.51 15.19 11.78
CA ASN A 562 -18.85 14.68 11.51
C ASN A 562 -18.97 13.14 11.57
N SER A 563 -18.15 12.50 12.41
CA SER A 563 -18.00 11.05 12.48
C SER A 563 -18.67 10.47 13.73
N ASN A 564 -19.07 9.20 13.68
CA ASN A 564 -19.67 8.46 14.78
C ASN A 564 -18.64 7.51 15.39
N VAL A 565 -18.31 7.67 16.67
CA VAL A 565 -17.34 6.81 17.38
C VAL A 565 -18.06 6.21 18.59
N THR A 566 -18.53 4.96 18.46
CA THR A 566 -19.45 4.36 19.44
C THR A 566 -19.18 2.91 19.80
N GLY A 567 -19.47 2.52 21.04
CA GLY A 567 -19.38 1.11 21.45
C GLY A 567 -17.96 0.53 21.50
N ASN A 568 -16.92 1.37 21.45
CA ASN A 568 -15.53 0.90 21.43
C ASN A 568 -15.01 0.64 22.86
N GLY A 569 -13.92 -0.14 22.99
CA GLY A 569 -13.26 -0.44 24.27
C GLY A 569 -13.77 -1.71 24.95
N LEU A 570 -14.23 -2.70 24.17
CA LEU A 570 -14.85 -3.94 24.67
C LEU A 570 -13.89 -4.94 25.34
N SER A 571 -12.57 -4.76 25.21
CA SER A 571 -11.56 -5.69 25.75
C SER A 571 -10.74 -5.13 26.93
N GLY A 572 -11.14 -3.99 27.49
CA GLY A 572 -10.39 -3.23 28.50
C GLY A 572 -9.18 -2.47 27.94
N ASN A 573 -8.94 -1.26 28.46
CA ASN A 573 -7.91 -0.28 28.03
C ASN A 573 -8.20 0.40 26.67
N GLY A 574 -9.45 0.80 26.43
CA GLY A 574 -9.86 1.40 25.17
C GLY A 574 -11.04 2.35 25.32
N GLY A 575 -11.23 3.26 24.36
CA GLY A 575 -12.29 4.26 24.44
C GLY A 575 -12.68 4.79 23.06
N GLY A 576 -13.14 6.03 22.99
CA GLY A 576 -13.56 6.62 21.71
C GLY A 576 -12.36 7.05 20.86
N VAL A 577 -11.76 8.19 21.22
CA VAL A 577 -10.69 8.86 20.46
C VAL A 577 -9.49 9.09 21.36
N TYR A 578 -8.30 8.63 20.95
CA TYR A 578 -7.07 8.76 21.71
C TYR A 578 -5.95 9.44 20.92
N LEU A 579 -5.35 10.48 21.50
CA LEU A 579 -4.23 11.24 20.96
C LEU A 579 -3.03 11.13 21.91
N THR A 580 -1.86 10.73 21.39
CA THR A 580 -0.59 10.81 22.12
C THR A 580 0.54 11.26 21.20
N TYR A 581 1.23 12.34 21.57
CA TYR A 581 2.20 12.99 20.69
C TYR A 581 1.59 13.40 19.34
N ALA A 582 0.30 13.77 19.32
CA ALA A 582 -0.44 14.16 18.12
C ALA A 582 -0.85 15.63 18.26
N ASP A 583 -0.19 16.50 17.51
CA ASP A 583 -0.33 17.95 17.63
C ASP A 583 -1.24 18.52 16.54
N TYR A 584 -1.84 19.67 16.83
CA TYR A 584 -2.61 20.47 15.87
C TYR A 584 -3.77 19.73 15.18
N CYS A 585 -4.32 18.69 15.80
CA CYS A 585 -5.47 17.97 15.29
C CYS A 585 -6.78 18.72 15.60
N ASN A 586 -7.79 18.54 14.74
CA ASN A 586 -9.10 19.15 14.86
C ASN A 586 -10.20 18.08 14.93
N ILE A 587 -10.79 17.91 16.12
CA ILE A 587 -11.84 16.92 16.43
C ILE A 587 -13.14 17.68 16.60
N THR A 588 -14.02 17.64 15.59
CA THR A 588 -15.22 18.48 15.54
C THR A 588 -16.44 17.78 15.01
N ARG A 589 -17.63 18.15 15.48
CA ARG A 589 -18.90 17.62 14.95
C ARG A 589 -19.10 16.12 15.12
N ASN A 590 -18.31 15.47 15.96
CA ASN A 590 -18.38 14.03 16.15
C ASN A 590 -19.39 13.64 17.22
N ASN A 591 -19.97 12.45 17.08
CA ASN A 591 -20.68 11.77 18.15
C ASN A 591 -19.76 10.70 18.77
N VAL A 592 -19.23 10.97 19.96
CA VAL A 592 -18.34 10.09 20.70
C VAL A 592 -19.08 9.57 21.93
N SER A 593 -19.79 8.44 21.77
CA SER A 593 -20.70 7.96 22.81
C SER A 593 -20.65 6.46 23.06
N SER A 594 -21.02 6.06 24.28
CA SER A 594 -21.06 4.65 24.70
C SER A 594 -19.72 3.91 24.52
N ASN A 595 -18.58 4.60 24.67
CA ASN A 595 -17.26 3.99 24.62
C ASN A 595 -16.72 3.73 26.04
N GLY A 596 -15.93 2.68 26.19
CA GLY A 596 -15.28 2.25 27.42
C GLY A 596 -16.08 1.21 28.20
N ASP A 597 -15.37 0.27 28.82
CA ASP A 597 -15.93 -0.78 29.68
C ASP A 597 -15.52 -0.62 31.17
N SER A 598 -14.59 0.30 31.44
CA SER A 598 -13.98 0.53 32.75
C SER A 598 -13.82 2.02 33.10
N THR A 599 -13.51 2.30 34.37
CA THR A 599 -13.28 3.66 34.88
C THR A 599 -11.99 4.30 34.38
N SER A 600 -11.12 3.56 33.70
CA SER A 600 -9.90 4.07 33.05
C SER A 600 -10.11 4.43 31.58
N ASP A 601 -11.32 4.23 31.05
CA ASP A 601 -11.63 4.48 29.65
C ASP A 601 -12.29 5.85 29.46
N PHE A 602 -12.06 6.44 28.29
CA PHE A 602 -12.46 7.80 27.98
C PHE A 602 -13.18 7.88 26.63
N GLY A 603 -14.16 8.80 26.54
CA GLY A 603 -14.70 9.23 25.26
C GLY A 603 -13.60 9.82 24.37
N VAL A 604 -12.99 10.90 24.82
CA VAL A 604 -11.85 11.54 24.16
C VAL A 604 -10.70 11.67 25.15
N TYR A 605 -9.51 11.23 24.76
CA TYR A 605 -8.32 11.28 25.60
C TYR A 605 -7.15 11.94 24.87
N VAL A 606 -6.70 13.10 25.36
CA VAL A 606 -5.57 13.86 24.80
C VAL A 606 -4.38 13.77 25.75
N TYR A 607 -3.53 12.78 25.52
CA TYR A 607 -2.43 12.45 26.42
C TYR A 607 -1.15 13.23 26.13
N SER A 608 -0.15 13.05 27.00
CA SER A 608 1.08 13.84 27.04
C SER A 608 1.74 13.96 25.66
N GLY A 609 2.20 15.19 25.38
CA GLY A 609 2.86 15.53 24.12
C GLY A 609 1.93 15.84 22.96
N SER A 610 0.60 15.84 23.16
CA SER A 610 -0.39 16.20 22.14
C SER A 610 -0.86 17.65 22.36
N ASP A 611 -0.15 18.60 21.80
CA ASP A 611 -0.33 20.03 22.00
C ASP A 611 -1.16 20.69 20.89
N TYR A 612 -1.81 21.82 21.23
CA TYR A 612 -2.52 22.69 20.30
C TYR A 612 -3.66 22.02 19.51
N ASN A 613 -4.23 20.93 20.03
CA ASN A 613 -5.41 20.30 19.45
C ASN A 613 -6.68 21.11 19.73
N LYS A 614 -7.65 21.02 18.83
CA LYS A 614 -8.97 21.65 18.95
C LYS A 614 -10.05 20.58 19.05
N VAL A 615 -10.82 20.62 20.13
CA VAL A 615 -11.91 19.68 20.38
C VAL A 615 -13.17 20.48 20.69
N TYR A 616 -14.03 20.72 19.70
CA TYR A 616 -15.24 21.54 19.87
C TYR A 616 -16.37 21.10 18.95
N ASP A 617 -17.61 21.49 19.26
CA ASP A 617 -18.83 21.11 18.55
C ASP A 617 -19.04 19.58 18.51
N ASN A 618 -18.65 18.83 19.54
CA ASN A 618 -18.85 17.37 19.60
C ASN A 618 -19.96 16.99 20.60
N ILE A 619 -20.57 15.82 20.42
CA ILE A 619 -21.39 15.12 21.44
C ILE A 619 -20.49 14.09 22.11
N ILE A 620 -20.23 14.24 23.42
CA ILE A 620 -19.36 13.35 24.19
C ILE A 620 -20.13 12.77 25.38
N VAL A 621 -20.61 11.54 25.23
CA VAL A 621 -21.51 10.90 26.21
C VAL A 621 -21.10 9.45 26.46
N ASN A 622 -20.28 9.21 27.47
CA ASN A 622 -19.69 7.90 27.76
C ASN A 622 -20.00 7.44 29.19
N PRO A 623 -20.01 6.13 29.47
CA PRO A 623 -20.48 5.59 30.75
C PRO A 623 -19.61 5.97 31.95
N TYR A 624 -18.32 6.25 31.72
CA TYR A 624 -17.35 6.51 32.78
C TYR A 624 -16.74 7.90 32.66
N ASN A 625 -15.81 8.11 31.72
CA ASN A 625 -15.18 9.42 31.52
C ASN A 625 -15.46 9.96 30.12
N ASN A 626 -15.87 11.23 30.04
CA ASN A 626 -16.13 11.88 28.75
C ASN A 626 -14.84 12.39 28.10
N LEU A 627 -14.02 13.15 28.84
CA LEU A 627 -12.87 13.88 28.29
C LEU A 627 -11.76 14.07 29.32
N GLU A 628 -10.53 13.69 28.97
CA GLU A 628 -9.29 13.99 29.72
C GLU A 628 -8.20 14.59 28.82
N THR A 629 -7.42 15.54 29.36
CA THR A 629 -6.25 16.14 28.68
C THR A 629 -5.06 16.29 29.63
N TYR A 630 -3.84 16.08 29.11
CA TYR A 630 -2.58 16.32 29.86
C TYR A 630 -1.88 17.63 29.50
N PRO A 631 -1.88 18.10 28.24
CA PRO A 631 -1.35 19.42 27.93
C PRO A 631 -2.42 20.52 28.09
N THR A 632 -2.01 21.67 28.63
CA THR A 632 -2.90 22.86 28.81
C THR A 632 -3.03 23.71 27.54
N THR A 633 -2.31 23.36 26.48
CA THR A 633 -2.28 24.07 25.18
C THR A 633 -3.45 23.69 24.28
N ASN A 634 -4.20 22.63 24.61
CA ASN A 634 -5.37 22.20 23.85
C ASN A 634 -6.57 23.12 24.10
N SER A 635 -7.38 23.35 23.07
CA SER A 635 -8.57 24.20 23.13
C SER A 635 -9.85 23.39 23.01
N PHE A 636 -10.75 23.58 23.96
CA PHE A 636 -12.09 22.96 23.98
C PHE A 636 -13.18 23.91 23.48
N ASN A 637 -12.78 25.12 23.11
CA ASN A 637 -13.67 26.17 22.65
C ASN A 637 -13.17 26.82 21.38
N ILE A 638 -14.11 27.44 20.68
CA ILE A 638 -13.84 28.49 19.70
C ILE A 638 -14.54 29.78 20.13
N SER A 639 -14.25 30.88 19.44
CA SER A 639 -15.09 32.07 19.54
C SER A 639 -16.53 31.70 19.18
N ARG A 640 -17.49 32.15 19.99
CA ARG A 640 -18.93 31.97 19.76
C ARG A 640 -19.29 32.35 18.32
N ASP A 641 -19.80 31.38 17.58
CA ASP A 641 -20.13 31.49 16.16
C ASP A 641 -21.60 31.11 15.92
N CYS A 642 -22.43 32.12 15.71
CA CYS A 642 -23.87 31.95 15.45
C CYS A 642 -24.23 31.93 13.96
N SER A 643 -23.24 31.76 13.07
CA SER A 643 -23.48 31.62 11.63
C SER A 643 -23.91 30.21 11.23
N ARG A 644 -23.81 29.23 12.16
CA ARG A 644 -24.10 27.82 11.92
C ARG A 644 -24.67 27.13 13.16
N THR A 645 -25.51 26.13 12.90
CA THR A 645 -26.12 25.28 13.94
C THR A 645 -25.11 24.27 14.50
N ASN A 646 -25.08 24.14 15.82
CA ASN A 646 -24.24 23.19 16.53
C ASN A 646 -24.78 21.74 16.46
N VAL A 647 -24.00 20.77 16.93
CA VAL A 647 -24.38 19.35 16.88
C VAL A 647 -25.61 18.97 17.69
N VAL A 648 -26.03 19.80 18.64
CA VAL A 648 -27.26 19.58 19.42
C VAL A 648 -28.46 20.37 18.88
N GLY A 649 -28.32 21.06 17.74
CA GLY A 649 -29.39 21.80 17.10
C GLY A 649 -29.56 23.25 17.58
N GLY A 650 -28.68 23.72 18.47
CA GLY A 650 -28.64 25.12 18.91
C GLY A 650 -28.07 26.06 17.85
N SER A 651 -28.38 27.35 17.95
CA SER A 651 -28.09 28.34 16.88
C SER A 651 -26.63 28.82 16.81
N CYS A 652 -25.82 28.54 17.83
CA CYS A 652 -24.43 28.95 17.92
C CYS A 652 -23.50 27.79 18.28
N VAL A 653 -22.26 27.83 17.78
CA VAL A 653 -21.17 26.91 18.13
C VAL A 653 -20.22 27.60 19.09
N GLY A 654 -19.76 26.89 20.12
CA GLY A 654 -18.81 27.44 21.10
C GLY A 654 -17.91 26.39 21.75
N GLY A 655 -18.46 25.24 22.15
CA GLY A 655 -17.76 24.15 22.84
C GLY A 655 -18.40 22.81 22.54
N ASN A 656 -18.40 21.87 23.49
CA ASN A 656 -18.91 20.51 23.31
C ASN A 656 -20.15 20.24 24.19
N TYR A 657 -20.93 19.23 23.80
CA TYR A 657 -22.03 18.70 24.61
C TYR A 657 -21.55 17.50 25.44
N TYR A 658 -21.88 17.49 26.73
CA TYR A 658 -21.53 16.42 27.67
C TYR A 658 -22.79 15.79 28.28
N GLY A 659 -22.80 14.47 28.47
CA GLY A 659 -24.00 13.75 28.91
C GLY A 659 -24.25 13.74 30.42
N ASP A 660 -23.27 14.17 31.20
CA ASP A 660 -23.25 14.16 32.67
C ASP A 660 -23.58 15.54 33.29
N GLY A 661 -23.64 16.60 32.48
CA GLY A 661 -24.00 17.95 32.90
C GLY A 661 -25.34 18.41 32.32
N LEU A 662 -26.27 18.85 33.18
CA LEU A 662 -27.43 19.65 32.76
C LEU A 662 -27.01 21.12 32.74
N PHE A 663 -26.57 21.60 31.59
CA PHE A 663 -26.32 23.03 31.38
C PHE A 663 -27.60 23.72 30.93
N VAL A 664 -27.82 24.97 31.32
CA VAL A 664 -29.00 25.76 30.94
C VAL A 664 -28.58 26.99 30.15
N ASP A 665 -29.32 27.28 29.09
CA ASP A 665 -29.18 28.42 28.18
C ASP A 665 -30.39 29.36 28.38
N HIS A 666 -30.32 30.18 29.42
CA HIS A 666 -31.41 31.08 29.82
C HIS A 666 -31.09 32.57 29.56
N GLY A 667 -29.95 32.87 28.96
CA GLY A 667 -29.47 34.21 28.61
C GLY A 667 -29.13 35.10 29.80
N LEU A 668 -28.99 34.56 31.02
CA LEU A 668 -28.75 35.36 32.23
C LEU A 668 -27.27 35.56 32.58
N GLY A 669 -26.34 34.99 31.82
CA GLY A 669 -24.91 35.18 32.03
C GLY A 669 -24.38 36.54 31.54
N GLN A 670 -23.07 36.76 31.70
CA GLN A 670 -22.37 37.97 31.26
C GLN A 670 -21.67 37.73 29.92
N GLY A 671 -21.57 38.77 29.08
CA GLY A 671 -20.81 38.70 27.83
C GLY A 671 -21.36 37.66 26.86
N VAL A 672 -20.57 36.64 26.54
CA VAL A 672 -20.95 35.59 25.56
C VAL A 672 -22.07 34.66 26.04
N TYR A 673 -22.41 34.67 27.34
CA TYR A 673 -23.45 33.86 27.99
C TYR A 673 -24.79 34.61 28.23
N SER A 674 -25.03 35.69 27.49
CA SER A 674 -26.16 36.61 27.74
C SER A 674 -27.33 36.45 26.76
N ASN A 675 -27.33 35.42 25.91
CA ASN A 675 -28.31 35.24 24.85
C ASN A 675 -29.09 33.94 25.04
N GLU A 676 -30.36 34.05 25.41
CA GLU A 676 -31.24 32.90 25.60
C GLU A 676 -31.50 32.15 24.28
N GLY A 677 -31.46 30.82 24.34
CA GLY A 677 -31.81 29.93 23.22
C GLY A 677 -30.73 29.85 22.14
N ASP A 678 -29.52 30.31 22.44
CA ASP A 678 -28.40 30.29 21.50
C ASP A 678 -27.72 28.91 21.39
N GLY A 679 -28.03 27.99 22.30
CA GLY A 679 -27.52 26.62 22.38
C GLY A 679 -26.25 26.46 23.22
N ILE A 680 -25.83 27.50 23.95
CA ILE A 680 -24.65 27.51 24.82
C ILE A 680 -25.12 27.56 26.27
N GLY A 681 -24.53 26.71 27.12
CA GLY A 681 -24.78 26.73 28.55
C GLY A 681 -24.20 27.98 29.20
N ASP A 682 -25.05 28.72 29.91
CA ASP A 682 -24.68 29.99 30.56
C ASP A 682 -24.17 29.79 31.99
N ASP A 683 -24.50 28.67 32.62
CA ASP A 683 -24.43 28.53 34.07
C ASP A 683 -23.04 28.07 34.54
N LEU A 684 -22.62 26.92 34.02
CA LEU A 684 -21.44 26.18 34.46
C LEU A 684 -20.53 25.88 33.27
N ALA A 685 -19.22 26.09 33.43
CA ALA A 685 -18.24 25.51 32.52
C ALA A 685 -18.02 24.03 32.84
N TYR A 686 -17.78 23.22 31.81
CA TYR A 686 -17.49 21.81 31.98
C TYR A 686 -16.01 21.62 32.38
N PRO A 687 -15.72 20.97 33.53
CA PRO A 687 -14.35 20.70 33.94
C PRO A 687 -13.74 19.59 33.10
N VAL A 688 -12.65 19.88 32.39
CA VAL A 688 -11.87 18.86 31.68
C VAL A 688 -10.90 18.20 32.66
N GLU A 689 -10.88 16.87 32.71
CA GLU A 689 -10.00 16.13 33.60
C GLU A 689 -8.54 16.37 33.22
N TYR A 690 -7.71 16.62 34.23
CA TYR A 690 -6.29 16.94 34.07
C TYR A 690 -5.48 16.16 35.08
N GLY A 691 -4.60 15.30 34.58
CA GLY A 691 -3.97 14.21 35.32
C GLY A 691 -3.26 14.52 36.64
N THR A 692 -3.07 15.80 37.09
CA THR A 692 -2.72 16.08 38.50
C THR A 692 -2.87 17.52 39.04
N THR A 693 -2.82 18.65 38.27
CA THR A 693 -2.73 19.99 38.93
C THR A 693 -3.42 21.21 38.28
N THR A 694 -3.71 21.27 36.98
CA THR A 694 -4.35 22.46 36.36
C THR A 694 -5.45 22.07 35.38
N ARG A 695 -6.73 22.25 35.78
CA ARG A 695 -7.86 21.90 34.92
C ARG A 695 -8.02 22.90 33.76
N ALA A 696 -8.14 22.37 32.55
CA ALA A 696 -8.75 23.11 31.46
C ALA A 696 -10.27 23.08 31.63
N TYR A 697 -10.95 24.04 31.03
CA TYR A 697 -12.41 24.11 31.04
C TYR A 697 -12.91 24.26 29.62
N ASP A 698 -14.02 23.60 29.32
CA ASP A 698 -14.88 23.97 28.21
C ASP A 698 -15.83 25.06 28.72
N TYR A 699 -15.53 26.29 28.31
CA TYR A 699 -16.22 27.49 28.77
C TYR A 699 -17.58 27.68 28.10
N LEU A 700 -17.76 27.18 26.88
CA LEU A 700 -18.99 27.33 26.09
C LEU A 700 -19.66 25.96 25.85
N PRO A 701 -19.96 25.17 26.89
CA PRO A 701 -20.55 23.85 26.71
C PRO A 701 -21.89 24.00 25.99
N LEU A 702 -22.23 23.05 25.11
CA LEU A 702 -23.47 23.08 24.36
C LEU A 702 -24.62 22.54 25.20
N THR A 703 -25.84 23.06 24.96
CA THR A 703 -27.05 22.55 25.60
C THR A 703 -28.29 22.67 24.72
N LYS A 704 -29.29 21.84 25.00
CA LYS A 704 -30.66 21.94 24.46
C LYS A 704 -31.64 22.57 25.45
N GLN A 705 -31.22 22.77 26.70
CA GLN A 705 -32.09 23.18 27.78
C GLN A 705 -32.10 24.70 27.89
N THR A 706 -33.22 25.34 27.56
CA THR A 706 -33.34 26.81 27.60
C THR A 706 -33.94 27.35 28.91
N SER A 707 -34.34 26.47 29.82
CA SER A 707 -34.90 26.85 31.11
C SER A 707 -34.74 25.74 32.15
N GLY A 708 -34.78 26.09 33.42
CA GLY A 708 -34.69 25.16 34.54
C GLY A 708 -33.50 25.47 35.44
N CYS A 709 -32.83 24.44 35.90
CA CYS A 709 -31.75 24.51 36.87
C CYS A 709 -30.59 23.61 36.42
N ALA A 710 -29.38 23.95 36.83
CA ALA A 710 -28.18 23.19 36.59
C ALA A 710 -27.95 22.11 37.66
N THR A 711 -27.32 21.00 37.27
CA THR A 711 -26.84 19.97 38.21
C THR A 711 -25.32 20.03 38.27
N PRO A 712 -24.72 20.28 39.44
CA PRO A 712 -23.26 20.37 39.55
C PRO A 712 -22.60 18.99 39.40
N PHE A 713 -21.38 18.99 38.88
CA PHE A 713 -20.55 17.80 38.76
C PHE A 713 -20.04 17.33 40.13
N SER A 714 -19.67 16.05 40.23
CA SER A 714 -19.04 15.47 41.42
C SER A 714 -17.62 16.01 41.72
N ARG A 715 -17.12 16.87 40.84
CA ARG A 715 -15.79 17.49 40.84
C ARG A 715 -15.92 19.01 40.97
N GLN A 716 -14.79 19.76 40.98
CA GLN A 716 -14.82 21.22 40.99
C GLN A 716 -15.66 21.79 39.83
N ASN A 717 -16.61 22.66 40.18
CA ASN A 717 -17.49 23.38 39.27
C ASN A 717 -16.98 24.83 39.09
N LEU A 718 -17.02 25.34 37.86
CA LEU A 718 -16.74 26.74 37.57
C LEU A 718 -18.04 27.42 37.13
N VAL A 719 -18.48 28.40 37.91
CA VAL A 719 -19.65 29.24 37.60
C VAL A 719 -19.20 30.34 36.65
N VAL A 720 -19.75 30.35 35.43
CA VAL A 720 -19.38 31.29 34.35
C VAL A 720 -20.45 32.35 34.07
N GLY A 721 -21.69 32.10 34.48
CA GLY A 721 -22.80 33.04 34.44
C GLY A 721 -23.63 33.00 35.71
N ASN A 722 -24.89 33.44 35.63
CA ASN A 722 -25.82 33.31 36.73
C ASN A 722 -26.36 31.88 36.75
N ALA A 723 -25.97 31.06 37.72
CA ALA A 723 -26.38 29.66 37.81
C ALA A 723 -27.44 29.47 38.89
N THR A 724 -28.49 28.69 38.58
CA THR A 724 -29.45 28.18 39.58
C THR A 724 -29.36 26.67 39.68
N LEU A 725 -29.03 26.11 40.84
CA LEU A 725 -28.92 24.65 40.99
C LEU A 725 -30.28 23.98 41.21
N CYS A 726 -30.43 22.76 40.71
CA CYS A 726 -31.63 21.96 40.95
C CYS A 726 -31.75 21.59 42.41
N SER A 727 -32.95 21.66 42.98
CA SER A 727 -33.21 21.27 44.37
C SER A 727 -32.80 19.81 44.61
N GLY A 728 -32.06 19.54 45.69
CA GLY A 728 -31.68 18.18 46.05
C GLY A 728 -30.37 18.14 46.82
N THR A 729 -29.81 16.94 46.96
CA THR A 729 -28.46 16.72 47.49
C THR A 729 -27.54 16.39 46.33
N HIS A 730 -26.47 17.17 46.19
CA HIS A 730 -25.43 17.02 45.17
C HIS A 730 -24.11 16.69 45.84
N THR A 731 -23.56 15.53 45.53
CA THR A 731 -22.28 15.08 46.09
C THR A 731 -21.13 15.61 45.26
N VAL A 732 -20.27 16.46 45.84
CA VAL A 732 -19.08 17.04 45.19
C VAL A 732 -17.86 16.71 46.03
N THR A 733 -17.24 15.57 45.73
CA THR A 733 -16.21 14.93 46.56
C THR A 733 -14.92 14.62 45.82
N ASP A 734 -14.92 14.62 44.50
CA ASP A 734 -13.73 14.38 43.67
C ASP A 734 -12.96 15.69 43.44
N LEU A 735 -12.37 16.15 44.56
CA LEU A 735 -11.58 17.38 44.68
C LEU A 735 -10.15 17.02 45.09
N THR A 736 -9.18 17.82 44.63
CA THR A 736 -7.79 17.72 45.08
C THR A 736 -7.39 18.86 46.01
N THR A 737 -6.23 18.75 46.64
CA THR A 737 -5.75 19.73 47.63
C THR A 737 -5.72 21.14 47.04
N GLY A 738 -6.40 22.08 47.71
CA GLY A 738 -6.50 23.47 47.28
C GLY A 738 -7.70 23.78 46.37
N GLN A 739 -8.58 22.82 46.11
CA GLN A 739 -9.79 23.03 45.30
C GLN A 739 -11.03 23.29 46.16
N GLY A 740 -11.96 24.06 45.59
CA GLY A 740 -13.33 24.17 46.09
C GLY A 740 -14.33 23.44 45.21
N ALA A 741 -15.45 22.99 45.79
CA ALA A 741 -16.58 22.45 45.03
C ALA A 741 -17.09 23.44 43.98
N PHE A 742 -17.02 24.75 44.29
CA PHE A 742 -17.30 25.83 43.34
C PHE A 742 -16.17 26.88 43.29
N THR A 743 -15.91 27.35 42.07
CA THR A 743 -15.09 28.53 41.73
C THR A 743 -15.89 29.42 40.76
N PHE A 744 -15.45 30.67 40.55
CA PHE A 744 -16.30 31.70 39.94
C PHE A 744 -15.55 32.58 38.96
N GLN A 745 -16.19 32.91 37.84
CA GLN A 745 -15.85 34.10 37.06
C GLN A 745 -16.38 35.37 37.73
N PRO A 746 -15.71 36.52 37.54
CA PRO A 746 -16.20 37.79 38.09
C PRO A 746 -17.64 38.12 37.66
N GLY A 747 -18.43 38.70 38.55
CA GLY A 747 -19.78 39.19 38.23
C GLY A 747 -20.87 38.11 38.18
N THR A 748 -20.60 36.90 38.67
CA THR A 748 -21.53 35.76 38.61
C THR A 748 -22.38 35.62 39.88
N THR A 749 -23.57 35.03 39.72
CA THR A 749 -24.46 34.65 40.82
C THR A 749 -24.62 33.14 40.86
N LEU A 750 -24.48 32.53 42.04
CA LEU A 750 -24.88 31.13 42.30
C LEU A 750 -26.06 31.12 43.28
N ASP A 751 -27.21 30.64 42.81
CA ASP A 751 -28.38 30.34 43.63
C ASP A 751 -28.54 28.83 43.75
N CYS A 752 -28.27 28.24 44.91
CA CYS A 752 -28.36 26.79 45.03
C CYS A 752 -29.81 26.29 45.17
N GLY A 753 -30.85 27.14 45.16
CA GLY A 753 -32.24 26.67 45.21
C GLY A 753 -32.57 25.87 46.48
N SER A 754 -31.89 26.15 47.59
CA SER A 754 -31.91 25.36 48.84
C SER A 754 -31.30 23.97 48.76
N SER A 755 -30.43 23.71 47.78
CA SER A 755 -29.74 22.43 47.64
C SER A 755 -28.62 22.22 48.65
N ILE A 756 -28.43 20.96 49.00
CA ILE A 756 -27.33 20.48 49.83
C ILE A 756 -26.18 20.10 48.91
N ILE A 757 -25.05 20.76 49.07
CA ILE A 757 -23.77 20.43 48.45
C ILE A 757 -22.98 19.61 49.48
N GLN A 758 -22.81 18.34 49.19
CA GLN A 758 -22.29 17.33 50.11
C GLN A 758 -20.83 17.01 49.77
N GLY A 759 -19.91 17.31 50.69
CA GLY A 759 -18.48 17.00 50.61
C GLY A 759 -18.11 15.67 51.29
N SER A 760 -16.81 15.49 51.53
CA SER A 760 -16.19 14.29 52.11
C SER A 760 -15.21 14.59 53.26
N ASP A 761 -15.47 15.64 54.03
CA ASP A 761 -14.66 16.14 55.15
C ASP A 761 -13.26 16.66 54.78
N ALA A 762 -13.06 16.96 53.49
CA ALA A 762 -11.83 17.52 52.94
C ALA A 762 -12.15 18.69 52.00
N TYR A 763 -11.16 19.54 51.75
CA TYR A 763 -11.21 20.61 50.74
C TYR A 763 -12.23 21.74 51.05
N TYR A 764 -12.48 22.62 50.07
CA TYR A 764 -13.31 23.80 50.24
C TYR A 764 -14.70 23.59 49.62
N GLY A 765 -15.77 24.13 50.21
CA GLY A 765 -17.07 24.21 49.53
C GLY A 765 -17.03 25.24 48.41
N ILE A 766 -16.60 26.45 48.74
CA ILE A 766 -16.42 27.58 47.84
C ILE A 766 -14.97 28.01 47.90
N TYR A 767 -14.31 28.10 46.75
CA TYR A 767 -12.95 28.61 46.64
C TYR A 767 -12.94 29.93 45.86
N LEU A 768 -12.63 31.02 46.57
CA LEU A 768 -12.51 32.36 46.01
C LEU A 768 -11.04 32.63 45.69
N THR A 769 -10.75 32.75 44.40
CA THR A 769 -9.42 33.05 43.87
C THR A 769 -9.20 34.57 43.80
N THR A 770 -8.00 34.99 43.41
CA THR A 770 -7.68 36.41 43.18
C THR A 770 -8.48 37.08 42.06
N THR A 771 -9.21 36.31 41.25
CA THR A 771 -10.11 36.81 40.19
C THR A 771 -11.58 36.80 40.63
N SER A 772 -11.88 36.41 41.86
CA SER A 772 -13.25 36.38 42.38
C SER A 772 -13.68 37.77 42.83
N ASP A 773 -14.47 38.45 41.99
CA ASP A 773 -14.97 39.82 42.25
C ASP A 773 -16.45 39.94 41.84
N ASN A 774 -17.21 40.78 42.54
CA ASN A 774 -18.64 41.04 42.30
C ASN A 774 -19.50 39.77 42.29
N LEU A 775 -19.32 38.89 43.27
CA LEU A 775 -20.00 37.60 43.33
C LEU A 775 -21.20 37.61 44.27
N LYS A 776 -22.26 36.90 43.89
CA LYS A 776 -23.41 36.67 44.77
C LYS A 776 -23.68 35.17 44.94
N ILE A 777 -23.64 34.67 46.16
CA ILE A 777 -23.94 33.27 46.51
C ILE A 777 -25.15 33.27 47.43
N ARG A 778 -26.20 32.50 47.11
CA ARG A 778 -27.38 32.45 47.96
C ARG A 778 -28.08 31.10 48.01
N ASN A 779 -28.81 30.88 49.10
CA ASN A 779 -29.69 29.73 49.31
C ASN A 779 -28.95 28.37 49.17
N CYS A 780 -27.71 28.28 49.65
CA CYS A 780 -26.88 27.07 49.56
C CYS A 780 -26.69 26.38 50.93
N TYR A 781 -26.59 25.05 50.95
CA TYR A 781 -26.26 24.29 52.15
C TYR A 781 -24.99 23.47 51.90
N PHE A 782 -23.83 23.95 52.38
CA PHE A 782 -22.57 23.21 52.25
C PHE A 782 -22.31 22.35 53.48
N ASN A 783 -22.23 21.04 53.30
CA ASN A 783 -21.96 20.06 54.36
C ASN A 783 -20.64 19.33 54.10
N ASP A 784 -19.94 19.00 55.19
CA ASP A 784 -18.79 18.08 55.19
C ASP A 784 -17.65 18.55 54.29
N TYR A 785 -17.29 19.84 54.43
CA TYR A 785 -16.07 20.44 53.87
C TYR A 785 -15.16 20.94 55.00
N ALA A 786 -13.85 20.98 54.77
CA ALA A 786 -12.90 21.51 55.75
C ALA A 786 -13.10 23.03 55.97
N TYR A 787 -13.44 23.74 54.90
CA TYR A 787 -13.90 25.12 54.91
C TYR A 787 -15.14 25.26 54.02
N GLY A 788 -16.21 25.89 54.49
CA GLY A 788 -17.36 26.16 53.62
C GLY A 788 -17.04 27.19 52.54
N VAL A 789 -16.39 28.30 52.93
CA VAL A 789 -15.85 29.32 52.01
C VAL A 789 -14.40 29.58 52.36
N TYR A 790 -13.52 29.48 51.37
CA TYR A 790 -12.11 29.77 51.49
C TYR A 790 -11.69 30.78 50.43
N GLY A 791 -11.15 31.92 50.83
CA GLY A 791 -10.67 32.95 49.91
C GLY A 791 -9.18 33.23 50.07
N THR A 792 -8.46 33.37 48.97
CA THR A 792 -7.05 33.81 48.96
C THR A 792 -6.93 35.15 48.26
N ALA A 793 -6.54 36.19 49.01
CA ALA A 793 -6.22 37.50 48.47
C ALA A 793 -4.71 37.75 48.54
N SER A 794 -4.21 38.62 47.67
CA SER A 794 -2.81 39.08 47.67
C SER A 794 -2.77 40.60 47.75
N SER A 795 -1.62 41.18 48.08
CA SER A 795 -1.43 42.64 48.04
C SER A 795 -1.68 43.28 46.66
N SER A 796 -1.74 42.47 45.59
CA SER A 796 -1.98 42.93 44.20
C SER A 796 -3.38 42.62 43.67
N ASN A 797 -4.20 41.83 44.39
CA ASN A 797 -5.53 41.40 43.96
C ASN A 797 -6.47 41.31 45.18
N TYR A 798 -7.51 42.14 45.18
CA TYR A 798 -8.53 42.21 46.23
C TYR A 798 -9.75 41.38 45.83
N ILE A 799 -10.33 40.65 46.79
CA ILE A 799 -11.66 40.04 46.65
C ILE A 799 -12.64 41.10 47.14
N GLU A 800 -13.44 41.68 46.24
CA GLU A 800 -14.38 42.75 46.55
C GLU A 800 -15.83 42.33 46.21
N ASN A 801 -16.79 42.99 46.87
CA ASN A 801 -18.23 42.86 46.59
C ASN A 801 -18.79 41.42 46.60
N ILE A 802 -18.39 40.60 47.59
CA ILE A 802 -18.93 39.25 47.80
C ILE A 802 -20.15 39.29 48.71
N GLN A 803 -21.29 38.84 48.20
CA GLN A 803 -22.55 38.75 48.96
C GLN A 803 -22.94 37.29 49.17
N ILE A 804 -23.04 36.84 50.44
CA ILE A 804 -23.50 35.50 50.82
C ILE A 804 -24.81 35.61 51.60
N GLU A 805 -25.92 35.07 51.07
CA GLU A 805 -27.27 35.20 51.64
C GLU A 805 -27.94 33.84 51.87
N ASN A 806 -28.59 33.65 53.02
CA ASN A 806 -29.37 32.43 53.31
C ASN A 806 -28.61 31.11 53.06
N THR A 807 -27.30 31.12 53.31
CA THR A 807 -26.41 29.97 53.10
C THR A 807 -26.02 29.37 54.44
N VAL A 808 -26.18 28.05 54.59
CA VAL A 808 -25.76 27.29 55.77
C VAL A 808 -24.46 26.57 55.46
N ILE A 809 -23.50 26.65 56.38
CA ILE A 809 -22.19 26.02 56.26
C ILE A 809 -21.99 25.12 57.50
N ASN A 810 -21.98 23.81 57.28
CA ASN A 810 -21.62 22.82 58.28
C ASN A 810 -20.24 22.24 57.91
N SER A 811 -19.18 22.90 58.36
CA SER A 811 -17.82 22.40 58.16
C SER A 811 -17.40 21.47 59.30
N THR A 812 -16.56 20.49 58.99
CA THR A 812 -16.23 19.38 59.91
C THR A 812 -14.87 19.51 60.60
N GLY A 813 -14.07 20.53 60.27
CA GLY A 813 -12.67 20.59 60.75
C GLY A 813 -12.10 21.95 61.13
N THR A 814 -12.31 23.02 60.35
CA THR A 814 -11.47 24.23 60.50
C THR A 814 -12.25 25.53 60.68
N ALA A 815 -13.04 25.97 59.69
CA ALA A 815 -13.85 27.19 59.79
C ALA A 815 -15.04 27.16 58.82
N GLY A 816 -16.09 27.93 59.09
CA GLY A 816 -17.18 28.11 58.13
C GLY A 816 -16.75 28.99 56.94
N VAL A 817 -16.15 30.14 57.24
CA VAL A 817 -15.60 31.09 56.27
C VAL A 817 -14.19 31.45 56.69
N TYR A 818 -13.23 31.42 55.76
CA TYR A 818 -11.83 31.75 56.01
C TYR A 818 -11.23 32.55 54.85
N PHE A 819 -10.66 33.71 55.16
CA PHE A 819 -9.93 34.54 54.19
C PHE A 819 -8.46 34.60 54.58
N TYR A 820 -7.62 34.11 53.68
CA TYR A 820 -6.17 34.14 53.80
C TYR A 820 -5.60 35.27 52.95
N GLN A 821 -4.84 36.17 53.56
CA GLN A 821 -4.11 37.23 52.88
C GLN A 821 -2.62 36.92 52.93
N TYR A 822 -1.97 36.90 51.76
CA TYR A 822 -0.50 36.80 51.65
C TYR A 822 0.21 38.11 52.00
#